data_AF-A0A9P0ER78-F1
#
_entry.id   AF-A0A9P0ER78-F1
#
_cell.length_a   1.000
_cell.length_b   1.000
_cell.length_c   1.000
_cell.angle_alpha   90.00
_cell.angle_beta   90.00
_cell.angle_gamma   90.00
#
_symmetry.space_group_name_H-M   'P 1'
#
loop_
_entity.id
_entity.type
_entity.pdbx_description
1 polymer ?
#
loop_
_entity_poly.entity_id
_entity_poly.type
_entity_poly.pdbx_seq_one_letter_code
_entity_poly.pdbx_strand_id
1 'polypeptide(L)'
;MSSFKAPPHGVWAPAITFFDHSTDSLDTESQAKYYAYLSKTGLAGLVILGTNAETFLLTREERKTLLQTARKATGPSFPIMAGVGGHSTKQVLEFIADAAEAGADSVLLLPPAYFGKQTTPAVIENFFDDVAKESSLPIVIYNFPVVCNGIDLDSATITRLAKKHSNIVGVKLTCGAVAKITRLAAEFPDERFSTYGGQSDFLIGGLASGSAGTIAGFANVFPKTIVKIYDLYKEGKFQEALDLHKKAALAEQPCKAGISSVKYAAALNTAVAAGIDNAVEKLKPRRPYIAPSDAEKKNIEEQIAALVSIEASLLFRRGISEFVVVNSHLKSPEGLVPRKQAWNARMRYFSADTGGVTVLLHQPEPHIHSLGTSSFVFSSGELLSLVRDHSPYELVDIKQHQYVFPTSRSFDLWAWSSNQVRLTVVARSNYDAVQANGLKISSQNHGEHHVKPHRVVRSAAEAGQKFDYIVCAHKAINQAAAPPEIAAGVDQDRTTIVIIQNGVGNEEPFRQYFPSATILSAVTWCGVRQPQPGIITHTKSENMQLGLFPNPSADEARETRRLNEFASFLTAGKTVFQVVPNIQVQRWEKVVWNAAWNSLTTLTLMDTHSWLSSSEDSTPLTRTIMTEVINVAKALDVPIGYDLIDKHIDKILSMAPIGSSMRTDYENGKPMEVDIILGYPVRKGRELGLDVKTIETLFVILTAINKRLMS
;
A
#
# COMPACT_ATOMS: atom_id res chain seq x y z
N MET A 1 -40.69 6.52 -15.79
CA MET A 1 -39.45 7.04 -15.18
C MET A 1 -38.34 6.90 -16.21
N SER A 2 -37.57 7.95 -16.48
CA SER A 2 -36.35 7.84 -17.30
C SER A 2 -35.26 7.16 -16.49
N SER A 3 -34.83 5.96 -16.90
CA SER A 3 -33.68 5.28 -16.30
C SER A 3 -32.39 5.98 -16.74
N PHE A 4 -31.93 6.95 -15.95
CA PHE A 4 -30.59 7.51 -16.10
C PHE A 4 -29.57 6.36 -16.05
N LYS A 5 -28.74 6.24 -17.08
CA LYS A 5 -27.77 5.14 -17.21
C LYS A 5 -26.47 5.50 -16.51
N ALA A 6 -25.80 4.49 -15.96
CA ALA A 6 -24.42 4.63 -15.52
C ALA A 6 -23.49 4.94 -16.71
N PRO A 7 -22.46 5.80 -16.57
CA PRO A 7 -21.53 6.09 -17.67
C PRO A 7 -20.72 4.85 -18.07
N PRO A 8 -20.27 4.73 -19.34
CA PRO A 8 -19.58 3.53 -19.81
C PRO A 8 -18.26 3.23 -19.07
N HIS A 9 -18.06 1.95 -18.76
CA HIS A 9 -16.86 1.42 -18.13
C HIS A 9 -15.66 1.50 -19.08
N GLY A 10 -14.48 1.84 -18.54
CA GLY A 10 -13.26 2.07 -19.32
C GLY A 10 -12.38 3.18 -18.77
N VAL A 11 -11.48 3.66 -19.65
CA VAL A 11 -10.56 4.77 -19.36
C VAL A 11 -11.14 6.06 -19.93
N TRP A 12 -11.16 7.11 -19.11
CA TRP A 12 -11.64 8.44 -19.45
C TRP A 12 -10.52 9.46 -19.27
N ALA A 13 -10.35 10.37 -20.24
CA ALA A 13 -9.42 11.48 -20.12
C ALA A 13 -10.14 12.74 -19.60
N PRO A 14 -9.72 13.32 -18.44
CA PRO A 14 -10.10 14.67 -18.04
C PRO A 14 -9.28 15.66 -18.87
N ALA A 15 -9.87 16.11 -19.99
CA ALA A 15 -9.14 16.70 -21.09
C ALA A 15 -8.62 18.12 -20.76
N ILE A 16 -7.35 18.39 -21.09
CA ILE A 16 -6.69 19.69 -20.87
C ILE A 16 -7.18 20.79 -21.83
N THR A 17 -6.97 22.05 -21.43
CA THR A 17 -7.42 23.25 -22.15
C THR A 17 -6.28 23.96 -22.88
N PHE A 18 -6.50 24.36 -24.15
CA PHE A 18 -5.57 25.14 -24.96
C PHE A 18 -5.94 26.63 -24.92
N PHE A 19 -4.93 27.50 -24.79
CA PHE A 19 -5.10 28.95 -24.78
C PHE A 19 -4.20 29.65 -25.81
N ASP A 20 -4.69 30.75 -26.38
CA ASP A 20 -3.82 31.77 -26.95
C ASP A 20 -3.35 32.70 -25.83
N HIS A 21 -2.07 32.58 -25.45
CA HIS A 21 -1.47 33.38 -24.39
C HIS A 21 -1.16 34.84 -24.80
N SER A 22 -1.32 35.21 -26.08
CA SER A 22 -1.22 36.61 -26.52
C SER A 22 -2.49 37.42 -26.22
N THR A 23 -3.66 36.76 -26.22
CA THR A 23 -4.96 37.36 -25.86
C THR A 23 -5.53 36.87 -24.52
N ASP A 24 -4.94 35.83 -23.94
CA ASP A 24 -5.48 35.07 -22.79
C ASP A 24 -6.90 34.55 -23.07
N SER A 25 -7.11 33.93 -24.24
CA SER A 25 -8.39 33.37 -24.69
C SER A 25 -8.27 31.89 -25.11
N LEU A 26 -9.39 31.22 -25.38
CA LEU A 26 -9.40 29.80 -25.77
C LEU A 26 -8.93 29.58 -27.23
N ASP A 27 -7.92 28.73 -27.44
CA ASP A 27 -7.59 28.21 -28.77
C ASP A 27 -8.54 27.03 -29.10
N THR A 28 -9.74 27.40 -29.58
CA THR A 28 -10.80 26.44 -29.90
C THR A 28 -10.47 25.55 -31.11
N GLU A 29 -9.54 25.96 -32.00
CA GLU A 29 -9.14 25.14 -33.15
C GLU A 29 -8.23 23.99 -32.71
N SER A 30 -7.17 24.30 -31.95
CA SER A 30 -6.30 23.29 -31.36
C SER A 30 -7.09 22.39 -30.40
N GLN A 31 -8.02 22.96 -29.63
CA GLN A 31 -8.90 22.20 -28.76
C GLN A 31 -9.78 21.19 -29.52
N ALA A 32 -10.37 21.60 -30.66
CA ALA A 32 -11.17 20.72 -31.50
C ALA A 32 -10.34 19.57 -32.09
N LYS A 33 -9.13 19.87 -32.59
CA LYS A 33 -8.16 18.84 -33.05
C LYS A 33 -7.84 17.84 -31.93
N TYR A 34 -7.59 18.33 -30.72
CA TYR A 34 -7.23 17.51 -29.57
C TYR A 34 -8.37 16.59 -29.11
N TYR A 35 -9.60 17.09 -28.97
CA TYR A 35 -10.77 16.28 -28.63
C TYR A 35 -11.10 15.25 -29.74
N ALA A 36 -10.96 15.64 -31.02
CA ALA A 36 -11.13 14.75 -32.16
C ALA A 36 -10.01 13.68 -32.27
N TYR A 37 -8.83 13.92 -31.70
CA TYR A 37 -7.78 12.91 -31.55
C TYR A 37 -8.08 11.94 -30.40
N LEU A 38 -8.34 12.46 -29.19
CA LEU A 38 -8.58 11.62 -28.00
C LEU A 38 -9.82 10.71 -28.13
N SER A 39 -10.87 11.13 -28.85
CA SER A 39 -12.02 10.25 -29.15
C SER A 39 -11.70 9.04 -30.04
N LYS A 40 -10.48 8.93 -30.58
CA LYS A 40 -10.03 7.85 -31.48
C LYS A 40 -8.95 6.95 -30.85
N THR A 41 -8.54 7.19 -29.61
CA THR A 41 -7.46 6.44 -28.91
C THR A 41 -7.96 5.28 -28.04
N GLY A 42 -9.24 4.90 -28.14
CA GLY A 42 -9.85 3.81 -27.37
C GLY A 42 -10.44 4.23 -26.01
N LEU A 43 -10.42 5.53 -25.68
CA LEU A 43 -11.07 6.05 -24.47
C LEU A 43 -12.59 5.80 -24.49
N ALA A 44 -13.15 5.42 -23.35
CA ALA A 44 -14.59 5.21 -23.17
C ALA A 44 -15.40 6.52 -23.12
N GLY A 45 -14.73 7.65 -22.90
CA GLY A 45 -15.33 8.99 -22.90
C GLY A 45 -14.32 10.09 -22.57
N LEU A 46 -14.76 11.34 -22.70
CA LEU A 46 -14.01 12.52 -22.25
C LEU A 46 -14.72 13.17 -21.06
N VAL A 47 -13.94 13.53 -20.05
CA VAL A 47 -14.39 14.46 -19.01
C VAL A 47 -13.93 15.86 -19.38
N ILE A 48 -14.86 16.68 -19.85
CA ILE A 48 -14.62 18.09 -20.19
C ILE A 48 -14.88 18.91 -18.92
N LEU A 49 -14.15 20.02 -18.74
CA LEU A 49 -14.21 20.83 -17.52
C LEU A 49 -13.82 20.09 -16.21
N GLY A 50 -13.05 18.99 -16.31
CA GLY A 50 -12.38 18.40 -15.14
C GLY A 50 -11.26 19.30 -14.59
N THR A 51 -10.67 18.98 -13.43
CA THR A 51 -9.63 19.83 -12.81
C THR A 51 -8.44 20.13 -13.73
N ASN A 52 -8.03 19.20 -14.59
CA ASN A 52 -6.96 19.39 -15.57
C ASN A 52 -7.33 20.32 -16.74
N ALA A 53 -8.62 20.65 -16.91
CA ALA A 53 -9.11 21.65 -17.85
C ALA A 53 -9.02 23.08 -17.29
N GLU A 54 -8.45 23.26 -16.09
CA GLU A 54 -8.31 24.56 -15.41
C GLU A 54 -9.64 25.28 -15.18
N THR A 55 -10.74 24.53 -15.03
CA THR A 55 -12.14 24.98 -15.00
C THR A 55 -12.45 26.17 -14.10
N PHE A 56 -11.77 26.31 -12.96
CA PHE A 56 -11.97 27.44 -12.03
C PHE A 56 -11.29 28.74 -12.50
N LEU A 57 -10.51 28.68 -13.58
CA LEU A 57 -9.92 29.83 -14.31
C LEU A 57 -10.71 30.17 -15.59
N LEU A 58 -11.84 29.50 -15.83
CA LEU A 58 -12.70 29.70 -17.00
C LEU A 58 -13.99 30.44 -16.62
N THR A 59 -14.35 31.42 -17.44
CA THR A 59 -15.67 32.07 -17.43
C THR A 59 -16.78 31.08 -17.84
N ARG A 60 -18.04 31.45 -17.62
CA ARG A 60 -19.20 30.64 -18.02
C ARG A 60 -19.22 30.38 -19.54
N GLU A 61 -19.02 31.42 -20.34
CA GLU A 61 -19.06 31.30 -21.81
C GLU A 61 -17.91 30.43 -22.34
N GLU A 62 -16.74 30.47 -21.70
CA GLU A 62 -15.63 29.56 -22.03
C GLU A 62 -15.94 28.11 -21.68
N ARG A 63 -16.56 27.85 -20.52
CA ARG A 63 -17.05 26.52 -20.14
C ARG A 63 -18.03 25.96 -21.18
N LYS A 64 -19.00 26.78 -21.60
CA LYS A 64 -19.99 26.43 -22.64
C LYS A 64 -19.33 26.21 -24.00
N THR A 65 -18.39 27.07 -24.39
CA THR A 65 -17.62 26.98 -25.63
C THR A 65 -16.80 25.68 -25.72
N LEU A 66 -16.12 25.27 -24.64
CA LEU A 66 -15.38 24.01 -24.61
C LEU A 66 -16.29 22.79 -24.74
N LEU A 67 -17.45 22.80 -24.10
CA LEU A 67 -18.43 21.70 -24.20
C LEU A 67 -19.02 21.57 -25.60
N GLN A 68 -19.43 22.69 -26.21
CA GLN A 68 -19.88 22.73 -27.62
C GLN A 68 -18.78 22.27 -28.58
N THR A 69 -17.53 22.69 -28.34
CA THR A 69 -16.35 22.27 -29.11
C THR A 69 -16.11 20.76 -28.98
N ALA A 70 -16.24 20.20 -27.77
CA ALA A 70 -16.11 18.76 -27.53
C ALA A 70 -17.19 17.96 -28.27
N ARG A 71 -18.47 18.33 -28.13
CA ARG A 71 -19.57 17.62 -28.80
C ARG A 71 -19.45 17.71 -30.33
N LYS A 72 -19.03 18.86 -30.87
CA LYS A 72 -18.76 19.02 -32.32
C LYS A 72 -17.57 18.19 -32.79
N ALA A 73 -16.49 18.08 -32.00
CA ALA A 73 -15.27 17.38 -32.36
C ALA A 73 -15.36 15.85 -32.24
N THR A 74 -16.17 15.32 -31.31
CA THR A 74 -16.31 13.88 -31.06
C THR A 74 -17.57 13.25 -31.66
N GLY A 75 -18.54 14.08 -32.07
CA GLY A 75 -19.80 13.63 -32.67
C GLY A 75 -20.91 13.31 -31.65
N PRO A 76 -22.12 12.97 -32.12
CA PRO A 76 -23.31 12.91 -31.26
C PRO A 76 -23.37 11.71 -30.30
N SER A 77 -22.55 10.67 -30.51
CA SER A 77 -22.64 9.40 -29.78
C SER A 77 -21.40 9.08 -28.93
N PHE A 78 -20.38 9.95 -28.90
CA PHE A 78 -19.18 9.73 -28.09
C PHE A 78 -19.40 10.29 -26.66
N PRO A 79 -19.17 9.53 -25.58
CA PRO A 79 -19.53 9.96 -24.24
C PRO A 79 -18.76 11.19 -23.73
N ILE A 80 -19.50 12.20 -23.27
CA ILE A 80 -19.02 13.43 -22.66
C ILE A 80 -19.59 13.57 -21.26
N MET A 81 -18.71 13.81 -20.28
CA MET A 81 -19.07 14.12 -18.90
C MET A 81 -18.56 15.53 -18.56
N ALA A 82 -19.46 16.42 -18.15
CA ALA A 82 -19.15 17.85 -17.93
C ALA A 82 -18.88 18.16 -16.45
N GLY A 83 -17.71 18.73 -16.12
CA GLY A 83 -17.41 19.22 -14.78
C GLY A 83 -18.20 20.50 -14.44
N VAL A 84 -19.15 20.40 -13.51
CA VAL A 84 -20.10 21.47 -13.14
C VAL A 84 -19.78 22.10 -11.77
N GLY A 85 -18.51 22.08 -11.37
CA GLY A 85 -18.06 22.63 -10.09
C GLY A 85 -18.34 24.14 -9.94
N GLY A 86 -18.99 24.50 -8.84
CA GLY A 86 -19.31 25.87 -8.42
C GLY A 86 -19.38 25.97 -6.89
N HIS A 87 -19.57 27.19 -6.36
CA HIS A 87 -19.56 27.44 -4.92
C HIS A 87 -20.95 27.52 -4.29
N SER A 88 -22.01 27.47 -5.10
CA SER A 88 -23.41 27.54 -4.68
C SER A 88 -24.30 26.69 -5.58
N THR A 89 -25.42 26.19 -5.05
CA THR A 89 -26.43 25.42 -5.80
C THR A 89 -26.88 26.12 -7.08
N LYS A 90 -27.09 27.45 -7.03
CA LYS A 90 -27.50 28.25 -8.19
C LYS A 90 -26.49 28.21 -9.35
N GLN A 91 -25.20 28.38 -9.05
CA GLN A 91 -24.14 28.28 -10.06
C GLN A 91 -24.04 26.88 -10.65
N VAL A 92 -24.20 25.85 -9.81
CA VAL A 92 -24.12 24.45 -10.25
C VAL A 92 -25.27 24.10 -11.19
N LEU A 93 -26.51 24.50 -10.86
CA LEU A 93 -27.67 24.29 -11.72
C LEU A 93 -27.55 25.07 -13.04
N GLU A 94 -26.99 26.28 -13.01
CA GLU A 94 -26.67 27.05 -14.22
C GLU A 94 -25.66 26.31 -15.12
N PHE A 95 -24.57 25.78 -14.56
CA PHE A 95 -23.58 25.00 -15.32
C PHE A 95 -24.13 23.64 -15.81
N ILE A 96 -25.09 23.03 -15.10
CA ILE A 96 -25.78 21.81 -15.55
C ILE A 96 -26.69 22.13 -16.74
N ALA A 97 -27.40 23.26 -16.73
CA ALA A 97 -28.21 23.71 -17.86
C ALA A 97 -27.35 24.00 -19.11
N ASP A 98 -26.24 24.73 -18.94
CA ASP A 98 -25.27 24.97 -20.02
C ASP A 98 -24.70 23.66 -20.60
N ALA A 99 -24.42 22.68 -19.74
CA ALA A 99 -23.91 21.37 -20.14
C ALA A 99 -24.97 20.52 -20.88
N ALA A 100 -26.23 20.59 -20.48
CA ALA A 100 -27.33 19.94 -21.18
C ALA A 100 -27.57 20.57 -22.56
N GLU A 101 -27.54 21.90 -22.68
CA GLU A 101 -27.66 22.62 -23.95
C GLU A 101 -26.48 22.32 -24.90
N ALA A 102 -25.25 22.23 -24.36
CA ALA A 102 -24.08 21.80 -25.12
C ALA A 102 -24.05 20.28 -25.43
N GLY A 103 -25.03 19.52 -24.94
CA GLY A 103 -25.21 18.10 -25.23
C GLY A 103 -24.22 17.17 -24.51
N ALA A 104 -23.86 17.44 -23.26
CA ALA A 104 -23.15 16.47 -22.41
C ALA A 104 -24.07 15.31 -21.98
N ASP A 105 -23.52 14.11 -21.84
CA ASP A 105 -24.27 12.91 -21.47
C ASP A 105 -24.45 12.74 -19.95
N SER A 106 -23.58 13.38 -19.15
CA SER A 106 -23.58 13.33 -17.68
C SER A 106 -22.79 14.53 -17.11
N VAL A 107 -22.93 14.78 -15.81
CA VAL A 107 -22.23 15.87 -15.10
C VAL A 107 -21.40 15.37 -13.93
N LEU A 108 -20.23 15.96 -13.71
CA LEU A 108 -19.26 15.59 -12.67
C LEU A 108 -19.23 16.69 -11.60
N LEU A 109 -19.74 16.38 -10.41
CA LEU A 109 -20.16 17.35 -9.39
C LEU A 109 -19.32 17.27 -8.10
N LEU A 110 -18.52 18.31 -7.83
CA LEU A 110 -17.78 18.47 -6.56
C LEU A 110 -18.73 18.84 -5.41
N PRO A 111 -18.41 18.49 -4.14
CA PRO A 111 -19.09 19.04 -2.96
C PRO A 111 -18.84 20.56 -2.79
N PRO A 112 -19.72 21.27 -2.08
CA PRO A 112 -19.69 22.75 -1.99
C PRO A 112 -18.64 23.22 -0.98
N ALA A 113 -17.41 23.51 -1.45
CA ALA A 113 -16.23 23.47 -0.58
C ALA A 113 -15.59 24.82 -0.16
N TYR A 114 -16.13 25.97 -0.57
CA TYR A 114 -15.48 27.26 -0.29
C TYR A 114 -15.39 27.56 1.22
N PHE A 115 -16.52 27.52 1.91
CA PHE A 115 -16.61 27.72 3.37
C PHE A 115 -16.40 26.39 4.13
N GLY A 116 -15.22 25.77 4.01
CA GLY A 116 -14.98 24.38 4.44
C GLY A 116 -15.30 24.07 5.91
N LYS A 117 -15.15 25.03 6.84
CA LYS A 117 -15.55 24.85 8.26
C LYS A 117 -17.07 24.91 8.48
N GLN A 118 -17.81 25.48 7.53
CA GLN A 118 -19.26 25.68 7.56
C GLN A 118 -20.01 24.68 6.67
N THR A 119 -19.33 24.04 5.71
CA THR A 119 -19.86 22.89 4.95
C THR A 119 -19.91 21.65 5.85
N THR A 120 -20.90 21.62 6.76
CA THR A 120 -21.20 20.45 7.58
C THR A 120 -21.79 19.31 6.73
N PRO A 121 -21.85 18.06 7.23
CA PRO A 121 -22.50 16.96 6.52
C PRO A 121 -23.96 17.26 6.10
N ALA A 122 -24.70 18.05 6.89
CA ALA A 122 -26.06 18.47 6.54
C ALA A 122 -26.09 19.46 5.35
N VAL A 123 -25.09 20.33 5.22
CA VAL A 123 -24.94 21.22 4.04
C VAL A 123 -24.60 20.40 2.79
N ILE A 124 -23.79 19.35 2.93
CA ILE A 124 -23.48 18.41 1.83
C ILE A 124 -24.74 17.67 1.38
N GLU A 125 -25.51 17.09 2.31
CA GLU A 125 -26.77 16.42 2.00
C GLU A 125 -27.76 17.35 1.31
N ASN A 126 -28.01 18.55 1.85
CA ASN A 126 -28.95 19.51 1.27
C ASN A 126 -28.52 19.97 -0.14
N PHE A 127 -27.22 20.20 -0.35
CA PHE A 127 -26.69 20.57 -1.66
C PHE A 127 -26.87 19.46 -2.70
N PHE A 128 -26.51 18.22 -2.38
CA PHE A 128 -26.71 17.10 -3.32
C PHE A 128 -28.20 16.79 -3.51
N ASP A 129 -29.04 16.97 -2.48
CA ASP A 129 -30.50 16.88 -2.59
C ASP A 129 -31.07 17.87 -3.60
N ASP A 130 -30.73 19.16 -3.48
CA ASP A 130 -31.31 20.20 -4.33
C ASP A 130 -30.78 20.13 -5.76
N VAL A 131 -29.49 19.80 -5.94
CA VAL A 131 -28.95 19.56 -7.28
C VAL A 131 -29.53 18.29 -7.92
N ALA A 132 -29.77 17.22 -7.15
CA ALA A 132 -30.35 15.99 -7.70
C ALA A 132 -31.82 16.10 -8.06
N LYS A 133 -32.62 16.93 -7.38
CA LYS A 133 -34.02 17.20 -7.76
C LYS A 133 -34.13 17.88 -9.14
N GLU A 134 -33.27 18.87 -9.38
CA GLU A 134 -33.38 19.78 -10.53
C GLU A 134 -32.46 19.40 -11.72
N SER A 135 -31.47 18.51 -11.53
CA SER A 135 -30.52 18.14 -12.60
C SER A 135 -31.19 17.34 -13.72
N SER A 136 -31.21 17.95 -14.93
CA SER A 136 -31.64 17.33 -16.18
C SER A 136 -30.71 16.22 -16.68
N LEU A 137 -29.47 16.14 -16.16
CA LEU A 137 -28.46 15.16 -16.54
C LEU A 137 -28.12 14.18 -15.40
N PRO A 138 -27.64 12.96 -15.71
CA PRO A 138 -27.09 12.05 -14.70
C PRO A 138 -25.88 12.67 -13.98
N ILE A 139 -25.87 12.58 -12.65
CA ILE A 139 -24.82 13.11 -11.77
C ILE A 139 -23.81 12.00 -11.43
N VAL A 140 -22.53 12.29 -11.64
CA VAL A 140 -21.39 11.56 -11.08
C VAL A 140 -20.82 12.42 -9.96
N ILE A 141 -20.77 11.89 -8.74
CA ILE A 141 -20.16 12.60 -7.61
C ILE A 141 -18.64 12.72 -7.84
N TYR A 142 -18.06 13.91 -7.67
CA TYR A 142 -16.61 14.12 -7.74
C TYR A 142 -16.07 14.28 -6.32
N ASN A 143 -15.55 13.19 -5.76
CA ASN A 143 -14.90 13.24 -4.46
C ASN A 143 -13.40 13.56 -4.61
N PHE A 144 -13.03 14.82 -4.39
CA PHE A 144 -11.64 15.30 -4.53
C PHE A 144 -11.23 16.23 -3.37
N PRO A 145 -10.86 15.69 -2.20
CA PRO A 145 -10.70 16.46 -0.96
C PRO A 145 -9.65 17.58 -1.04
N VAL A 146 -8.60 17.37 -1.84
CA VAL A 146 -7.47 18.31 -2.02
C VAL A 146 -7.93 19.65 -2.60
N VAL A 147 -8.87 19.66 -3.54
CA VAL A 147 -9.46 20.89 -4.09
C VAL A 147 -10.77 21.29 -3.40
N CYS A 148 -11.23 20.47 -2.45
CA CYS A 148 -12.47 20.66 -1.71
C CYS A 148 -12.23 20.93 -0.22
N ASN A 149 -11.16 21.65 0.14
CA ASN A 149 -10.92 22.14 1.50
C ASN A 149 -10.93 21.02 2.57
N GLY A 150 -10.42 19.83 2.20
CA GLY A 150 -10.38 18.64 3.05
C GLY A 150 -11.67 17.81 3.10
N ILE A 151 -12.75 18.23 2.43
CA ILE A 151 -14.02 17.51 2.42
C ILE A 151 -13.88 16.20 1.63
N ASP A 152 -13.89 15.07 2.34
CA ASP A 152 -13.88 13.72 1.79
C ASP A 152 -15.23 13.03 2.01
N LEU A 153 -15.88 12.66 0.90
CA LEU A 153 -17.14 11.93 0.94
C LEU A 153 -16.85 10.44 1.18
N ASP A 154 -17.34 9.94 2.31
CA ASP A 154 -17.21 8.54 2.69
C ASP A 154 -18.21 7.65 1.92
N SER A 155 -17.99 6.33 1.94
CA SER A 155 -18.89 5.39 1.24
C SER A 155 -20.32 5.43 1.78
N ALA A 156 -20.54 5.64 3.08
CA ALA A 156 -21.90 5.70 3.63
C ALA A 156 -22.67 6.93 3.13
N THR A 157 -22.00 8.08 3.00
CA THR A 157 -22.59 9.31 2.42
C THR A 157 -22.86 9.15 0.93
N ILE A 158 -21.89 8.63 0.15
CA ILE A 158 -22.08 8.38 -1.28
C ILE A 158 -23.24 7.39 -1.51
N THR A 159 -23.30 6.31 -0.73
CA THR A 159 -24.38 5.32 -0.81
C THR A 159 -25.75 5.91 -0.41
N ARG A 160 -25.82 6.71 0.65
CA ARG A 160 -27.06 7.38 1.08
C ARG A 160 -27.62 8.27 -0.02
N LEU A 161 -26.78 9.12 -0.62
CA LEU A 161 -27.16 10.00 -1.72
C LEU A 161 -27.61 9.21 -2.96
N ALA A 162 -26.85 8.19 -3.37
CA ALA A 162 -27.17 7.39 -4.57
C ALA A 162 -28.35 6.41 -4.42
N LYS A 163 -28.69 6.00 -3.18
CA LYS A 163 -29.95 5.28 -2.88
C LYS A 163 -31.16 6.22 -2.87
N LYS A 164 -30.98 7.46 -2.43
CA LYS A 164 -32.03 8.50 -2.36
C LYS A 164 -32.38 9.08 -3.74
N HIS A 165 -31.38 9.25 -4.61
CA HIS A 165 -31.53 9.92 -5.91
C HIS A 165 -31.15 9.02 -7.08
N SER A 166 -32.12 8.64 -7.91
CA SER A 166 -31.93 7.72 -9.04
C SER A 166 -31.07 8.28 -10.18
N ASN A 167 -30.90 9.61 -10.26
CA ASN A 167 -30.03 10.27 -11.24
C ASN A 167 -28.58 10.44 -10.77
N ILE A 168 -28.25 10.15 -9.51
CA ILE A 168 -26.85 10.02 -9.08
C ILE A 168 -26.36 8.63 -9.52
N VAL A 169 -25.55 8.55 -10.57
CA VAL A 169 -25.20 7.33 -11.34
C VAL A 169 -23.71 6.94 -11.28
N GLY A 170 -22.92 7.57 -10.42
CA GLY A 170 -21.54 7.16 -10.20
C GLY A 170 -20.76 8.04 -9.24
N VAL A 171 -19.49 7.71 -9.05
CA VAL A 171 -18.52 8.56 -8.33
C VAL A 171 -17.12 8.46 -8.93
N LYS A 172 -16.40 9.58 -8.96
CA LYS A 172 -14.95 9.66 -9.16
C LYS A 172 -14.25 9.82 -7.81
N LEU A 173 -13.39 8.87 -7.45
CA LEU A 173 -12.61 8.85 -6.20
C LEU A 173 -11.13 9.17 -6.46
N THR A 174 -10.62 10.31 -6.00
CA THR A 174 -9.19 10.66 -6.17
C THR A 174 -8.26 10.12 -5.07
N CYS A 175 -8.80 9.40 -4.08
CA CYS A 175 -8.10 9.05 -2.83
C CYS A 175 -7.38 7.69 -2.83
N GLY A 176 -7.32 6.97 -3.95
CA GLY A 176 -6.65 5.65 -4.04
C GLY A 176 -7.24 4.54 -3.15
N ALA A 177 -8.41 4.77 -2.54
CA ALA A 177 -8.94 3.91 -1.48
C ALA A 177 -9.71 2.70 -2.02
N VAL A 178 -9.03 1.55 -2.16
CA VAL A 178 -9.60 0.22 -2.45
C VAL A 178 -10.91 -0.02 -1.69
N ALA A 179 -10.88 0.13 -0.36
CA ALA A 179 -12.02 -0.13 0.51
C ALA A 179 -13.22 0.82 0.32
N LYS A 180 -13.09 1.95 -0.39
CA LYS A 180 -14.25 2.74 -0.82
C LYS A 180 -14.92 2.13 -2.05
N ILE A 181 -14.14 1.62 -3.01
CA ILE A 181 -14.64 0.97 -4.23
C ILE A 181 -15.38 -0.32 -3.88
N THR A 182 -14.76 -1.21 -3.09
CA THR A 182 -15.37 -2.50 -2.72
C THR A 182 -16.73 -2.33 -2.04
N ARG A 183 -16.89 -1.32 -1.16
CA ARG A 183 -18.17 -1.01 -0.51
C ARG A 183 -19.22 -0.49 -1.48
N LEU A 184 -18.84 0.34 -2.46
CA LEU A 184 -19.77 0.89 -3.44
C LEU A 184 -20.21 -0.15 -4.47
N ALA A 185 -19.30 -1.01 -4.93
CA ALA A 185 -19.60 -2.14 -5.81
C ALA A 185 -20.42 -3.26 -5.12
N ALA A 186 -20.38 -3.33 -3.77
CA ALA A 186 -21.27 -4.21 -3.01
C ALA A 186 -22.68 -3.62 -2.79
N GLU A 187 -22.82 -2.28 -2.84
CA GLU A 187 -24.08 -1.56 -2.61
C GLU A 187 -24.88 -1.28 -3.90
N PHE A 188 -24.22 -1.28 -5.07
CA PHE A 188 -24.83 -0.98 -6.36
C PHE A 188 -24.28 -1.88 -7.48
N PRO A 189 -25.13 -2.37 -8.40
CA PRO A 189 -24.67 -3.08 -9.59
C PRO A 189 -24.11 -2.11 -10.66
N ASP A 190 -23.19 -2.62 -11.49
CA ASP A 190 -22.50 -1.90 -12.56
C ASP A 190 -23.43 -1.06 -13.45
N GLU A 191 -24.61 -1.60 -13.83
CA GLU A 191 -25.55 -0.90 -14.73
C GLU A 191 -26.23 0.32 -14.08
N ARG A 192 -26.20 0.40 -12.74
CA ARG A 192 -26.82 1.47 -11.94
C ARG A 192 -25.81 2.53 -11.51
N PHE A 193 -24.57 2.18 -11.18
CA PHE A 193 -23.64 3.09 -10.54
C PHE A 193 -22.16 2.80 -10.84
N SER A 194 -21.52 3.65 -11.65
CA SER A 194 -20.11 3.46 -12.04
C SER A 194 -19.15 4.16 -11.08
N THR A 195 -18.28 3.39 -10.42
CA THR A 195 -17.22 3.91 -9.54
C THR A 195 -15.88 3.98 -10.27
N TYR A 196 -15.32 5.17 -10.46
CA TYR A 196 -14.04 5.40 -11.14
C TYR A 196 -12.92 5.80 -10.18
N GLY A 197 -11.72 5.28 -10.42
CA GLY A 197 -10.50 5.86 -9.86
C GLY A 197 -10.19 7.25 -10.46
N GLY A 198 -9.45 8.09 -9.74
CA GLY A 198 -8.99 9.40 -10.22
C GLY A 198 -7.54 9.44 -10.70
N GLN A 199 -6.82 8.30 -10.69
CA GLN A 199 -5.39 8.18 -10.96
C GLN A 199 -5.13 6.93 -11.82
N SER A 200 -4.08 6.93 -12.66
CA SER A 200 -3.81 5.83 -13.60
C SER A 200 -3.02 4.70 -12.96
N ASP A 201 -1.97 5.00 -12.19
CA ASP A 201 -1.27 4.07 -11.27
C ASP A 201 -2.20 3.28 -10.32
N PHE A 202 -3.40 3.75 -10.02
CA PHE A 202 -4.38 3.01 -9.22
C PHE A 202 -5.31 2.06 -10.03
N LEU A 203 -5.27 2.10 -11.37
CA LEU A 203 -6.24 1.42 -12.25
C LEU A 203 -6.45 -0.07 -11.94
N ILE A 204 -5.38 -0.87 -11.90
CA ILE A 204 -5.49 -2.32 -11.66
C ILE A 204 -6.07 -2.64 -10.27
N GLY A 205 -5.67 -1.89 -9.24
CA GLY A 205 -6.22 -2.04 -7.89
C GLY A 205 -7.71 -1.68 -7.83
N GLY A 206 -8.12 -0.63 -8.53
CA GLY A 206 -9.52 -0.26 -8.69
C GLY A 206 -10.33 -1.36 -9.41
N LEU A 207 -9.85 -1.86 -10.55
CA LEU A 207 -10.53 -2.90 -11.33
C LEU A 207 -10.70 -4.20 -10.53
N ALA A 208 -9.68 -4.61 -9.78
CA ALA A 208 -9.73 -5.77 -8.88
C ALA A 208 -10.74 -5.60 -7.72
N SER A 209 -11.13 -4.35 -7.43
CA SER A 209 -12.06 -3.98 -6.36
C SER A 209 -13.50 -3.73 -6.85
N GLY A 210 -13.77 -3.91 -8.15
CA GLY A 210 -15.07 -3.61 -8.76
C GLY A 210 -15.21 -2.19 -9.32
N SER A 211 -14.13 -1.52 -9.74
CA SER A 211 -14.25 -0.23 -10.41
C SER A 211 -14.71 -0.35 -11.86
N ALA A 212 -15.42 0.68 -12.32
CA ALA A 212 -15.75 0.93 -13.72
C ALA A 212 -14.51 1.22 -14.59
N GLY A 213 -13.37 1.55 -13.97
CA GLY A 213 -12.14 1.98 -14.62
C GLY A 213 -11.53 3.19 -13.93
N THR A 214 -11.04 4.17 -14.70
CA THR A 214 -10.38 5.39 -14.18
C THR A 214 -10.64 6.63 -15.03
N ILE A 215 -10.72 7.79 -14.38
CA ILE A 215 -10.73 9.13 -14.98
C ILE A 215 -9.38 9.79 -14.63
N ALA A 216 -8.34 9.44 -15.38
CA ALA A 216 -6.94 9.68 -15.01
C ALA A 216 -6.28 10.80 -15.84
N GLY A 217 -5.56 11.70 -15.17
CA GLY A 217 -4.89 12.84 -15.82
C GLY A 217 -3.89 12.42 -16.91
N PHE A 218 -3.16 11.33 -16.68
CA PHE A 218 -2.15 10.80 -17.61
C PHE A 218 -2.73 10.21 -18.91
N ALA A 219 -4.05 10.00 -18.99
CA ALA A 219 -4.73 9.68 -20.25
C ALA A 219 -4.76 10.87 -21.23
N ASN A 220 -4.36 12.09 -20.82
CA ASN A 220 -3.99 13.15 -21.77
C ASN A 220 -2.64 12.88 -22.43
N VAL A 221 -1.72 12.15 -21.78
CA VAL A 221 -0.33 11.97 -22.24
C VAL A 221 -0.15 10.64 -22.99
N PHE A 222 -0.74 9.55 -22.49
CA PHE A 222 -0.63 8.21 -23.09
C PHE A 222 -1.97 7.45 -23.09
N PRO A 223 -3.02 7.99 -23.75
CA PRO A 223 -4.36 7.42 -23.72
C PRO A 223 -4.40 5.95 -24.16
N LYS A 224 -3.75 5.59 -25.27
CA LYS A 224 -3.80 4.22 -25.80
C LYS A 224 -3.14 3.24 -24.82
N THR A 225 -2.06 3.64 -24.17
CA THR A 225 -1.36 2.82 -23.17
C THR A 225 -2.24 2.56 -21.96
N ILE A 226 -2.92 3.58 -21.41
CA ILE A 226 -3.82 3.39 -20.26
C ILE A 226 -5.05 2.56 -20.66
N VAL A 227 -5.60 2.75 -21.86
CA VAL A 227 -6.65 1.87 -22.40
C VAL A 227 -6.13 0.44 -22.54
N LYS A 228 -4.93 0.21 -23.08
CA LYS A 228 -4.40 -1.15 -23.23
C LYS A 228 -4.14 -1.84 -21.88
N ILE A 229 -3.82 -1.11 -20.83
CA ILE A 229 -3.76 -1.67 -19.45
C ILE A 229 -5.15 -2.12 -18.99
N TYR A 230 -6.20 -1.33 -19.23
CA TYR A 230 -7.58 -1.71 -18.95
C TYR A 230 -8.00 -2.95 -19.75
N ASP A 231 -7.72 -2.97 -21.07
CA ASP A 231 -8.05 -4.08 -21.96
C ASP A 231 -7.34 -5.37 -21.52
N LEU A 232 -6.02 -5.33 -21.29
CA LEU A 232 -5.26 -6.50 -20.82
C LEU A 232 -5.82 -7.02 -19.48
N TYR A 233 -6.26 -6.15 -18.58
CA TYR A 233 -6.91 -6.56 -17.34
C TYR A 233 -8.27 -7.24 -17.60
N LYS A 234 -9.11 -6.69 -18.47
CA LYS A 234 -10.41 -7.29 -18.84
C LYS A 234 -10.27 -8.56 -19.69
N GLU A 235 -9.18 -8.70 -20.46
CA GLU A 235 -8.75 -9.93 -21.15
C GLU A 235 -8.24 -11.03 -20.18
N GLY A 236 -8.09 -10.73 -18.88
CA GLY A 236 -7.55 -11.65 -17.87
C GLY A 236 -6.02 -11.78 -17.88
N LYS A 237 -5.32 -10.98 -18.69
CA LYS A 237 -3.86 -10.95 -18.85
C LYS A 237 -3.20 -10.11 -17.76
N PHE A 238 -3.49 -10.44 -16.50
CA PHE A 238 -3.15 -9.61 -15.35
C PHE A 238 -1.66 -9.27 -15.23
N GLN A 239 -0.76 -10.19 -15.62
CA GLN A 239 0.68 -9.95 -15.61
C GLN A 239 1.13 -8.95 -16.69
N GLU A 240 0.66 -9.12 -17.94
CA GLU A 240 0.92 -8.17 -19.04
C GLU A 240 0.37 -6.77 -18.70
N ALA A 241 -0.85 -6.72 -18.16
CA ALA A 241 -1.46 -5.49 -17.68
C ALA A 241 -0.58 -4.83 -16.61
N LEU A 242 -0.15 -5.58 -15.60
CA LEU A 242 0.66 -5.08 -14.48
C LEU A 242 2.06 -4.61 -14.92
N ASP A 243 2.70 -5.29 -15.87
CA ASP A 243 4.05 -4.90 -16.32
C ASP A 243 4.04 -3.72 -17.29
N LEU A 244 2.96 -3.51 -18.05
CA LEU A 244 2.71 -2.25 -18.75
C LEU A 244 2.31 -1.13 -17.77
N HIS A 245 1.54 -1.45 -16.73
CA HIS A 245 1.07 -0.52 -15.71
C HIS A 245 2.18 0.03 -14.82
N LYS A 246 3.18 -0.78 -14.45
CA LYS A 246 4.41 -0.32 -13.78
C LYS A 246 5.15 0.74 -14.61
N LYS A 247 5.30 0.50 -15.92
CA LYS A 247 5.93 1.47 -16.85
C LYS A 247 5.11 2.76 -16.94
N ALA A 248 3.78 2.65 -16.97
CA ALA A 248 2.87 3.78 -16.91
C ALA A 248 2.99 4.60 -15.62
N ALA A 249 3.01 3.94 -14.46
CA ALA A 249 3.12 4.61 -13.16
C ALA A 249 4.45 5.37 -13.00
N LEU A 250 5.57 4.78 -13.45
CA LEU A 250 6.89 5.44 -13.38
C LEU A 250 6.94 6.71 -14.25
N ALA A 251 6.44 6.64 -15.49
CA ALA A 251 6.37 7.80 -16.39
C ALA A 251 5.31 8.85 -15.94
N GLU A 252 4.29 8.45 -15.18
CA GLU A 252 3.32 9.37 -14.57
C GLU A 252 3.95 10.19 -13.42
N GLN A 253 5.02 9.70 -12.79
CA GLN A 253 5.60 10.28 -11.58
C GLN A 253 5.90 11.80 -11.66
N PRO A 254 6.60 12.35 -12.67
CA PRO A 254 6.78 13.81 -12.77
C PRO A 254 5.50 14.56 -13.16
N CYS A 255 4.53 13.88 -13.79
CA CYS A 255 3.20 14.45 -14.05
C CYS A 255 2.34 14.57 -12.78
N LYS A 256 2.67 13.85 -11.69
CA LYS A 256 1.98 13.99 -10.39
C LYS A 256 2.15 15.36 -9.75
N ALA A 257 3.16 16.14 -10.14
CA ALA A 257 3.45 17.45 -9.56
C ALA A 257 2.32 18.49 -9.80
N GLY A 258 1.55 18.37 -10.89
CA GLY A 258 0.39 19.21 -11.12
C GLY A 258 -0.09 19.30 -12.57
N ILE A 259 -1.08 20.17 -12.79
CA ILE A 259 -1.70 20.40 -14.10
C ILE A 259 -0.65 20.87 -15.12
N SER A 260 0.26 21.75 -14.72
CA SER A 260 1.37 22.27 -15.54
C SER A 260 2.22 21.16 -16.16
N SER A 261 2.60 20.15 -15.37
CA SER A 261 3.37 19.00 -15.83
C SER A 261 2.57 18.09 -16.78
N VAL A 262 1.29 17.85 -16.48
CA VAL A 262 0.39 17.07 -17.38
C VAL A 262 0.22 17.77 -18.73
N LYS A 263 0.02 19.10 -18.73
CA LYS A 263 -0.09 19.90 -19.95
C LYS A 263 1.21 19.89 -20.76
N TYR A 264 2.36 20.05 -20.11
CA TYR A 264 3.67 19.98 -20.79
C TYR A 264 3.93 18.60 -21.41
N ALA A 265 3.70 17.50 -20.67
CA ALA A 265 3.86 16.15 -21.18
C ALA A 265 2.93 15.84 -22.37
N ALA A 266 1.67 16.32 -22.32
CA ALA A 266 0.74 16.20 -23.45
C ALA A 266 1.15 17.05 -24.66
N ALA A 267 1.74 18.23 -24.43
CA ALA A 267 2.27 19.10 -25.49
C ALA A 267 3.40 18.44 -26.29
N LEU A 268 4.19 17.56 -25.65
CA LEU A 268 5.29 16.82 -26.28
C LEU A 268 4.85 15.55 -27.02
N ASN A 269 3.65 15.01 -26.75
CA ASN A 269 3.19 13.75 -27.35
C ASN A 269 1.82 13.88 -28.05
N THR A 270 0.71 13.91 -27.30
CA THR A 270 -0.64 13.80 -27.88
C THR A 270 -1.08 15.04 -28.64
N ALA A 271 -0.58 16.23 -28.29
CA ALA A 271 -0.84 17.44 -29.07
C ALA A 271 -0.13 17.39 -30.43
N VAL A 272 1.12 16.89 -30.47
CA VAL A 272 1.87 16.64 -31.71
C VAL A 272 1.15 15.59 -32.56
N ALA A 273 0.74 14.47 -31.95
CA ALA A 273 -0.02 13.41 -32.62
C ALA A 273 -1.43 13.85 -33.09
N ALA A 274 -1.98 14.93 -32.53
CA ALA A 274 -3.21 15.57 -32.97
C ALA A 274 -3.02 16.63 -34.09
N GLY A 275 -1.77 16.90 -34.51
CA GLY A 275 -1.46 17.90 -35.54
C GLY A 275 -1.63 19.34 -35.03
N ILE A 276 -1.11 19.64 -33.84
CA ILE A 276 -1.20 20.96 -33.20
C ILE A 276 0.17 21.63 -33.14
N ASP A 277 0.40 22.61 -34.01
CA ASP A 277 1.60 23.43 -34.02
C ASP A 277 1.70 24.32 -32.77
N ASN A 278 2.93 24.56 -32.31
CA ASN A 278 3.27 25.33 -31.11
C ASN A 278 2.53 24.87 -29.83
N ALA A 279 2.26 23.57 -29.71
CA ALA A 279 1.53 23.00 -28.57
C ALA A 279 2.11 23.38 -27.20
N VAL A 280 3.44 23.46 -27.05
CA VAL A 280 4.12 23.84 -25.79
C VAL A 280 3.79 25.28 -25.35
N GLU A 281 3.54 26.18 -26.30
CA GLU A 281 3.07 27.55 -25.99
C GLU A 281 1.60 27.51 -25.56
N LYS A 282 0.74 26.92 -26.38
CA LYS A 282 -0.72 26.86 -26.19
C LYS A 282 -1.18 26.05 -24.97
N LEU A 283 -0.29 25.22 -24.42
CA LEU A 283 -0.52 24.39 -23.24
C LEU A 283 0.24 24.86 -21.99
N LYS A 284 0.73 26.11 -21.95
CA LYS A 284 1.07 26.72 -20.66
C LYS A 284 -0.19 26.80 -19.77
N PRO A 285 -0.06 26.80 -18.43
CA PRO A 285 -1.18 27.11 -17.56
C PRO A 285 -1.76 28.50 -17.84
N ARG A 286 -3.05 28.71 -17.56
CA ARG A 286 -3.66 30.04 -17.68
C ARG A 286 -3.03 30.99 -16.65
N ARG A 287 -3.00 32.29 -16.95
CA ARG A 287 -2.45 33.31 -16.05
C ARG A 287 -3.28 33.33 -14.74
N PRO A 288 -2.66 33.59 -13.57
CA PRO A 288 -1.26 33.94 -13.33
C PRO A 288 -0.32 32.74 -13.10
N TYR A 289 -0.74 31.51 -13.37
CA TYR A 289 0.05 30.31 -13.04
C TYR A 289 1.23 30.12 -14.01
N ILE A 290 2.32 29.55 -13.51
CA ILE A 290 3.58 29.38 -14.25
C ILE A 290 3.68 27.97 -14.88
N ALA A 291 4.33 27.91 -16.05
CA ALA A 291 4.75 26.65 -16.65
C ALA A 291 5.87 25.98 -15.82
N PRO A 292 6.14 24.67 -15.99
CA PRO A 292 7.20 23.99 -15.26
C PRO A 292 8.58 24.62 -15.52
N SER A 293 9.45 24.63 -14.51
CA SER A 293 10.85 25.02 -14.64
C SER A 293 11.61 24.10 -15.61
N ASP A 294 12.74 24.54 -16.16
CA ASP A 294 13.47 23.73 -17.16
C ASP A 294 14.04 22.42 -16.58
N ALA A 295 14.28 22.38 -15.27
CA ALA A 295 14.60 21.14 -14.55
C ALA A 295 13.41 20.16 -14.50
N GLU A 296 12.20 20.66 -14.26
CA GLU A 296 10.97 19.85 -14.31
C GLU A 296 10.64 19.39 -15.74
N LYS A 297 10.79 20.27 -16.74
CA LYS A 297 10.62 19.92 -18.17
C LYS A 297 11.52 18.76 -18.56
N LYS A 298 12.82 18.87 -18.26
CA LYS A 298 13.82 17.82 -18.53
C LYS A 298 13.47 16.50 -17.83
N ASN A 299 13.07 16.54 -16.55
CA ASN A 299 12.64 15.36 -15.82
C ASN A 299 11.37 14.72 -16.41
N ILE A 300 10.41 15.53 -16.88
CA ILE A 300 9.24 15.03 -17.62
C ILE A 300 9.70 14.30 -18.88
N GLU A 301 10.51 14.95 -19.73
CA GLU A 301 11.04 14.39 -20.97
C GLU A 301 11.76 13.05 -20.78
N GLU A 302 12.70 12.99 -19.82
CA GLU A 302 13.49 11.79 -19.52
C GLU A 302 12.61 10.61 -19.06
N GLN A 303 11.62 10.85 -18.20
CA GLN A 303 10.75 9.77 -17.68
C GLN A 303 9.68 9.31 -18.69
N ILE A 304 9.14 10.21 -19.53
CA ILE A 304 8.09 9.84 -20.49
C ILE A 304 8.63 9.19 -21.78
N ALA A 305 9.91 9.38 -22.11
CA ALA A 305 10.51 8.92 -23.37
C ALA A 305 10.27 7.43 -23.67
N ALA A 306 10.36 6.56 -22.66
CA ALA A 306 10.13 5.12 -22.82
C ALA A 306 8.69 4.76 -23.22
N LEU A 307 7.70 5.59 -22.86
CA LEU A 307 6.30 5.40 -23.25
C LEU A 307 5.95 5.99 -24.61
N VAL A 308 6.63 7.03 -25.08
CA VAL A 308 6.38 7.60 -26.42
C VAL A 308 6.48 6.52 -27.50
N SER A 309 7.54 5.69 -27.44
CA SER A 309 7.73 4.54 -28.34
C SER A 309 6.64 3.47 -28.19
N ILE A 310 6.13 3.24 -26.98
CA ILE A 310 5.06 2.26 -26.72
C ILE A 310 3.73 2.78 -27.26
N GLU A 311 3.34 4.01 -26.95
CA GLU A 311 2.11 4.66 -27.41
C GLU A 311 2.06 4.78 -28.95
N ALA A 312 3.21 5.04 -29.59
CA ALA A 312 3.34 5.03 -31.04
C ALA A 312 3.07 3.63 -31.63
N SER A 313 3.56 2.57 -30.99
CA SER A 313 3.36 1.18 -31.45
C SER A 313 1.92 0.67 -31.32
N LEU A 314 1.09 1.27 -30.47
CA LEU A 314 -0.28 0.85 -30.24
C LEU A 314 -1.21 1.28 -31.40
N LEU A 315 -1.66 0.30 -32.18
CA LEU A 315 -2.60 0.45 -33.29
C LEU A 315 -4.03 0.03 -32.90
N PHE A 316 -4.93 1.00 -32.70
CA PHE A 316 -6.36 0.72 -32.60
C PHE A 316 -6.97 0.48 -33.98
N ARG A 317 -7.12 -0.80 -34.37
CA ARG A 317 -8.00 -1.19 -35.49
C ARG A 317 -9.45 -1.12 -35.03
N ARG A 318 -10.30 -0.37 -35.73
CA ARG A 318 -11.76 -0.41 -35.53
C ARG A 318 -12.33 -1.76 -35.96
N GLY A 319 -12.40 -2.70 -35.04
CA GLY A 319 -13.17 -3.94 -35.20
C GLY A 319 -14.67 -3.67 -35.00
N ILE A 320 -15.37 -3.31 -36.07
CA ILE A 320 -16.84 -3.38 -36.09
C ILE A 320 -17.21 -4.84 -35.86
N SER A 321 -17.83 -5.13 -34.73
CA SER A 321 -18.19 -6.48 -34.30
C SER A 321 -19.70 -6.54 -34.05
N GLU A 322 -20.46 -6.64 -35.15
CA GLU A 322 -21.88 -6.97 -35.10
C GLU A 322 -22.05 -8.42 -34.65
N PHE A 323 -22.51 -8.63 -33.41
CA PHE A 323 -22.86 -9.96 -32.91
C PHE A 323 -24.30 -10.31 -33.30
N VAL A 324 -24.49 -10.87 -34.49
CA VAL A 324 -25.76 -11.49 -34.88
C VAL A 324 -25.93 -12.81 -34.12
N VAL A 325 -26.82 -12.83 -33.12
CA VAL A 325 -27.19 -14.06 -32.40
C VAL A 325 -28.17 -14.86 -33.25
N VAL A 326 -27.69 -15.91 -33.92
CA VAL A 326 -28.55 -16.93 -34.53
C VAL A 326 -28.73 -18.07 -33.53
N ASN A 327 -29.97 -18.29 -33.09
CA ASN A 327 -30.35 -19.33 -32.14
C ASN A 327 -31.11 -20.46 -32.83
N SER A 328 -30.63 -21.70 -32.76
CA SER A 328 -31.38 -22.88 -33.18
C SER A 328 -30.89 -24.16 -32.52
N HIS A 329 -31.78 -24.87 -31.83
CA HIS A 329 -31.59 -26.28 -31.49
C HIS A 329 -31.79 -27.17 -32.73
N LEU A 330 -31.10 -28.32 -32.81
CA LEU A 330 -31.74 -29.64 -32.97
C LEU A 330 -30.75 -30.82 -32.82
N LYS A 331 -31.29 -32.05 -32.89
CA LYS A 331 -30.72 -33.31 -32.37
C LYS A 331 -29.59 -33.93 -33.21
N SER A 332 -28.84 -34.83 -32.59
CA SER A 332 -27.98 -35.85 -33.22
C SER A 332 -28.78 -37.02 -33.82
N PRO A 333 -28.13 -37.95 -34.55
CA PRO A 333 -27.58 -39.14 -33.88
C PRO A 333 -26.15 -39.57 -34.31
N GLU A 334 -25.58 -40.46 -33.50
CA GLU A 334 -24.58 -41.54 -33.74
C GLU A 334 -23.62 -41.50 -34.97
N GLY A 335 -22.31 -41.75 -34.84
CA GLY A 335 -21.48 -41.95 -33.64
C GLY A 335 -20.14 -42.66 -33.92
N LEU A 336 -19.06 -42.30 -33.19
CA LEU A 336 -17.83 -43.09 -32.91
C LEU A 336 -16.92 -42.30 -31.94
N VAL A 337 -16.05 -42.99 -31.17
CA VAL A 337 -15.54 -42.55 -29.84
C VAL A 337 -14.16 -43.21 -29.55
N PRO A 338 -13.22 -42.71 -28.70
CA PRO A 338 -12.96 -41.36 -28.14
C PRO A 338 -11.51 -40.83 -28.35
N ARG A 339 -11.16 -39.64 -27.81
CA ARG A 339 -10.01 -39.50 -26.87
C ARG A 339 -9.99 -38.23 -25.97
N LYS A 340 -10.23 -38.48 -24.66
CA LYS A 340 -9.72 -37.81 -23.44
C LYS A 340 -10.06 -36.35 -23.05
N GLN A 341 -10.27 -36.20 -21.71
CA GLN A 341 -10.14 -35.02 -20.82
C GLN A 341 -11.14 -33.86 -21.05
N ALA A 342 -12.07 -33.47 -20.16
CA ALA A 342 -12.19 -33.42 -18.68
C ALA A 342 -11.40 -32.26 -18.02
N TRP A 343 -11.94 -31.47 -17.07
CA TRP A 343 -13.26 -31.53 -16.37
C TRP A 343 -13.72 -30.15 -15.80
N ASN A 344 -14.92 -30.16 -15.23
CA ASN A 344 -15.68 -29.15 -14.45
C ASN A 344 -14.92 -28.53 -13.23
N ALA A 345 -15.36 -27.46 -12.55
CA ALA A 345 -16.34 -26.38 -12.81
C ALA A 345 -16.26 -25.27 -11.70
N ARG A 346 -17.18 -24.30 -11.76
CA ARG A 346 -17.42 -23.15 -10.85
C ARG A 346 -17.44 -23.48 -9.34
N MET A 347 -17.12 -22.48 -8.51
CA MET A 347 -17.92 -22.03 -7.34
C MET A 347 -17.54 -20.58 -6.95
N ARG A 348 -18.31 -19.93 -6.05
CA ARG A 348 -18.11 -18.56 -5.51
C ARG A 348 -17.85 -18.63 -3.99
N TYR A 349 -17.33 -17.56 -3.38
CA TYR A 349 -17.93 -16.76 -2.28
C TYR A 349 -16.88 -15.96 -1.47
N PHE A 350 -17.16 -14.65 -1.29
CA PHE A 350 -16.86 -13.73 -0.17
C PHE A 350 -15.61 -13.91 0.74
N SER A 351 -14.93 -12.78 1.00
CA SER A 351 -14.09 -12.58 2.20
C SER A 351 -14.74 -11.59 3.18
N ALA A 352 -14.50 -11.79 4.48
CA ALA A 352 -14.80 -10.82 5.54
C ALA A 352 -13.49 -10.21 6.09
N ASP A 353 -13.60 -9.15 6.88
CA ASP A 353 -12.48 -8.26 7.25
C ASP A 353 -12.08 -8.34 8.75
N THR A 354 -10.95 -7.72 9.06
CA THR A 354 -10.43 -7.31 10.39
C THR A 354 -9.74 -8.33 11.31
N GLY A 355 -8.58 -7.89 11.84
CA GLY A 355 -8.27 -8.01 13.28
C GLY A 355 -7.60 -9.27 13.82
N GLY A 356 -7.21 -9.20 15.11
CA GLY A 356 -6.67 -10.31 15.92
C GLY A 356 -5.30 -10.84 15.48
N VAL A 357 -4.67 -11.74 16.25
CA VAL A 357 -3.37 -12.33 15.82
C VAL A 357 -2.30 -12.74 16.84
N THR A 358 -2.64 -13.46 17.91
CA THR A 358 -2.03 -14.76 18.30
C THR A 358 -3.00 -15.54 19.22
N VAL A 359 -2.81 -16.88 19.39
CA VAL A 359 -3.45 -17.82 20.38
C VAL A 359 -2.61 -19.15 20.37
N LEU A 360 -2.80 -20.12 21.30
CA LEU A 360 -2.36 -21.57 21.33
C LEU A 360 -3.46 -22.48 22.00
N LEU A 361 -3.77 -23.81 21.86
CA LEU A 361 -3.41 -25.08 21.12
C LEU A 361 -4.75 -25.81 20.66
N HIS A 362 -4.98 -27.11 20.28
CA HIS A 362 -4.27 -28.39 19.91
C HIS A 362 -5.16 -29.34 19.01
N GLN A 363 -4.79 -30.63 18.86
CA GLN A 363 -5.49 -31.80 18.27
C GLN A 363 -5.60 -32.95 19.31
N PRO A 364 -6.18 -34.11 18.94
CA PRO A 364 -5.55 -35.42 19.20
C PRO A 364 -5.30 -36.27 17.92
N GLU A 365 -4.52 -37.35 18.03
CA GLU A 365 -4.08 -38.24 16.93
C GLU A 365 -4.88 -39.59 16.82
N PRO A 366 -4.31 -40.81 16.59
CA PRO A 366 -4.48 -41.51 15.30
C PRO A 366 -4.92 -42.99 15.41
N HIS A 367 -5.01 -43.70 14.28
CA HIS A 367 -4.89 -45.17 14.25
C HIS A 367 -4.18 -45.71 12.99
N ILE A 368 -3.73 -46.97 13.10
CA ILE A 368 -2.77 -47.67 12.22
C ILE A 368 -3.40 -48.98 11.72
N HIS A 369 -3.07 -49.46 10.51
CA HIS A 369 -2.76 -50.88 10.24
C HIS A 369 -2.15 -51.07 8.83
N SER A 370 -1.64 -52.28 8.55
CA SER A 370 -0.72 -52.59 7.44
C SER A 370 -1.08 -53.91 6.73
N LEU A 371 -0.55 -54.13 5.53
CA LEU A 371 -0.13 -55.40 4.87
C LEU A 371 -0.11 -55.26 3.33
N GLY A 372 0.65 -56.12 2.62
CA GLY A 372 0.46 -56.37 1.18
C GLY A 372 1.73 -56.32 0.31
N THR A 373 2.24 -57.49 -0.09
CA THR A 373 3.39 -57.69 -0.99
C THR A 373 3.02 -57.61 -2.48
N SER A 374 3.97 -57.22 -3.36
CA SER A 374 4.37 -57.99 -4.57
C SER A 374 5.44 -57.27 -5.40
N SER A 375 6.13 -58.03 -6.27
CA SER A 375 7.35 -57.65 -7.01
C SER A 375 7.09 -57.36 -8.49
N PHE A 376 7.96 -56.59 -9.16
CA PHE A 376 8.37 -56.82 -10.57
C PHE A 376 9.76 -56.21 -10.86
N VAL A 377 10.35 -56.55 -12.02
CA VAL A 377 11.80 -56.48 -12.34
C VAL A 377 12.02 -55.88 -13.76
N PHE A 378 13.30 -55.61 -14.12
CA PHE A 378 13.86 -55.12 -15.40
C PHE A 378 13.94 -53.57 -15.49
N SER A 379 15.11 -52.89 -15.51
CA SER A 379 16.33 -52.95 -16.37
C SER A 379 16.19 -52.16 -17.68
N SER A 380 17.20 -51.54 -18.31
CA SER A 380 18.59 -51.16 -17.94
C SER A 380 19.18 -50.33 -19.10
N GLY A 381 20.19 -49.48 -18.86
CA GLY A 381 20.83 -48.62 -19.88
C GLY A 381 20.79 -47.15 -19.46
N GLU A 382 21.80 -46.59 -18.78
CA GLU A 382 23.12 -46.15 -19.27
C GLU A 382 23.09 -44.68 -19.80
N LEU A 383 24.10 -43.83 -19.59
CA LEU A 383 25.45 -44.04 -19.04
C LEU A 383 25.97 -42.84 -18.19
N LEU A 384 26.81 -43.18 -17.20
CA LEU A 384 27.82 -42.47 -16.37
C LEU A 384 28.23 -41.01 -16.76
N SER A 385 28.65 -40.12 -15.84
CA SER A 385 29.71 -40.25 -14.79
C SER A 385 29.27 -39.90 -13.35
N LEU A 386 29.61 -40.71 -12.32
CA LEU A 386 30.89 -40.82 -11.59
C LEU A 386 31.30 -39.50 -10.89
N VAL A 387 31.18 -39.27 -9.58
CA VAL A 387 31.34 -40.08 -8.33
C VAL A 387 32.80 -40.29 -7.87
N ARG A 388 33.15 -39.63 -6.75
CA ARG A 388 33.87 -40.15 -5.56
C ARG A 388 33.69 -39.11 -4.43
N ASP A 389 33.08 -39.36 -3.27
CA ASP A 389 33.04 -40.50 -2.32
C ASP A 389 34.15 -40.44 -1.25
N HIS A 390 33.76 -40.21 0.02
CA HIS A 390 34.05 -41.07 1.18
C HIS A 390 33.38 -40.53 2.47
N SER A 391 32.77 -41.44 3.23
CA SER A 391 32.30 -41.25 4.62
C SER A 391 33.20 -42.10 5.54
N PRO A 392 33.34 -41.78 6.84
CA PRO A 392 32.57 -42.59 7.82
C PRO A 392 32.22 -41.88 9.16
N TYR A 393 31.25 -42.48 9.88
CA TYR A 393 30.80 -42.16 11.25
C TYR A 393 30.13 -40.78 11.43
N GLU A 394 29.26 -40.53 12.42
CA GLU A 394 28.83 -41.33 13.58
C GLU A 394 27.32 -41.13 13.87
N LEU A 395 26.71 -41.99 14.69
CA LEU A 395 25.28 -41.87 15.07
C LEU A 395 25.08 -40.82 16.17
N VAL A 396 24.66 -39.61 15.77
CA VAL A 396 24.26 -38.53 16.69
C VAL A 396 22.73 -38.40 16.71
N ASP A 397 22.14 -38.36 17.91
CA ASP A 397 20.70 -38.12 18.13
C ASP A 397 20.35 -36.64 17.86
N ILE A 398 20.00 -36.32 16.60
CA ILE A 398 19.68 -34.95 16.18
C ILE A 398 18.25 -34.58 16.62
N LYS A 399 18.14 -33.99 17.81
CA LYS A 399 16.91 -33.33 18.29
C LYS A 399 16.48 -32.22 17.32
N GLN A 400 15.26 -32.34 16.81
CA GLN A 400 14.69 -31.39 15.83
C GLN A 400 13.85 -30.34 16.54
N HIS A 401 14.36 -29.11 16.60
CA HIS A 401 13.76 -28.02 17.38
C HIS A 401 12.62 -27.31 16.63
N GLN A 402 11.62 -26.83 17.38
CA GLN A 402 10.38 -26.27 16.84
C GLN A 402 10.18 -24.79 17.21
N TYR A 403 9.73 -23.98 16.24
CA TYR A 403 9.69 -22.51 16.34
C TYR A 403 8.35 -21.90 15.92
N VAL A 404 8.03 -20.72 16.45
CA VAL A 404 6.94 -19.81 16.03
C VAL A 404 7.48 -18.45 15.62
N PHE A 405 7.05 -17.92 14.46
CA PHE A 405 7.42 -16.60 13.93
C PHE A 405 6.22 -15.79 13.41
N PRO A 406 6.09 -14.47 13.72
CA PRO A 406 5.16 -13.56 13.07
C PRO A 406 5.75 -12.91 11.80
N THR A 407 4.94 -12.74 10.76
CA THR A 407 5.39 -12.41 9.39
C THR A 407 5.80 -10.95 9.10
N SER A 408 5.78 -10.04 10.08
CA SER A 408 5.86 -8.59 9.82
C SER A 408 7.27 -7.99 9.70
N ARG A 409 8.31 -8.66 10.21
CA ARG A 409 9.72 -8.24 10.09
C ARG A 409 10.61 -9.48 9.97
N SER A 410 10.57 -10.10 8.81
CA SER A 410 11.22 -11.39 8.54
C SER A 410 12.73 -11.28 8.31
N PHE A 411 13.49 -11.01 9.37
CA PHE A 411 14.93 -11.28 9.40
C PHE A 411 15.16 -12.79 9.58
N ASP A 412 16.35 -13.27 9.22
CA ASP A 412 16.86 -14.64 9.49
C ASP A 412 16.06 -15.86 9.02
N LEU A 413 14.90 -15.77 8.35
CA LEU A 413 14.12 -16.97 7.92
C LEU A 413 14.93 -18.06 7.18
N TRP A 414 16.00 -17.66 6.48
CA TRP A 414 16.94 -18.54 5.78
C TRP A 414 17.89 -19.30 6.73
N ALA A 415 18.17 -18.80 7.93
CA ALA A 415 18.88 -19.51 8.99
C ALA A 415 18.16 -20.80 9.42
N TRP A 416 16.83 -20.69 9.46
CA TRP A 416 15.91 -21.73 9.90
C TRP A 416 15.50 -22.69 8.78
N SER A 417 16.15 -22.63 7.60
CA SER A 417 16.00 -23.62 6.52
C SER A 417 17.06 -24.73 6.55
N SER A 418 17.84 -24.84 7.63
CA SER A 418 18.70 -26.00 7.89
C SER A 418 17.87 -27.22 8.34
N ASN A 419 18.35 -28.44 8.08
CA ASN A 419 17.67 -29.68 8.45
C ASN A 419 17.51 -29.91 9.97
N GLN A 420 18.02 -28.99 10.81
CA GLN A 420 17.94 -29.04 12.28
C GLN A 420 16.64 -28.41 12.82
N VAL A 421 15.88 -27.68 11.98
CA VAL A 421 14.78 -26.80 12.42
C VAL A 421 13.44 -27.15 11.76
N ARG A 422 12.39 -27.28 12.56
CA ARG A 422 10.99 -27.32 12.11
C ARG A 422 10.28 -25.98 12.34
N LEU A 423 10.42 -25.08 11.37
CA LEU A 423 9.83 -23.74 11.39
C LEU A 423 8.29 -23.77 11.25
N THR A 424 7.56 -23.28 12.25
CA THR A 424 6.14 -22.90 12.13
C THR A 424 6.01 -21.37 12.06
N VAL A 425 5.18 -20.86 11.14
CA VAL A 425 4.93 -19.42 10.97
C VAL A 425 3.50 -19.07 11.34
N VAL A 426 3.35 -18.12 12.27
CA VAL A 426 2.07 -17.50 12.63
C VAL A 426 1.82 -16.33 11.68
N ALA A 427 0.83 -16.48 10.82
CA ALA A 427 0.51 -15.52 9.77
C ALA A 427 -0.99 -15.17 9.82
N ARG A 428 -1.31 -13.89 10.00
CA ARG A 428 -2.69 -13.35 9.90
C ARG A 428 -2.98 -12.89 8.47
N SER A 429 -2.74 -11.61 8.19
CA SER A 429 -2.83 -10.98 6.86
C SER A 429 -1.83 -11.53 5.82
N ASN A 430 -0.94 -12.43 6.23
CA ASN A 430 0.00 -13.12 5.37
C ASN A 430 -0.34 -14.60 5.13
N TYR A 431 -1.34 -15.18 5.82
CA TYR A 431 -1.54 -16.63 5.88
C TYR A 431 -1.61 -17.26 4.50
N ASP A 432 -2.55 -16.80 3.69
CA ASP A 432 -2.93 -17.44 2.44
C ASP A 432 -1.78 -17.35 1.42
N ALA A 433 -1.02 -16.24 1.44
CA ALA A 433 0.20 -16.08 0.65
C ALA A 433 1.32 -17.02 1.11
N VAL A 434 1.59 -17.09 2.41
CA VAL A 434 2.72 -17.84 2.99
C VAL A 434 2.46 -19.35 3.05
N GLN A 435 1.22 -19.77 3.25
CA GLN A 435 0.80 -21.18 3.22
C GLN A 435 0.83 -21.75 1.79
N ALA A 436 0.37 -20.97 0.80
CA ALA A 436 0.40 -21.41 -0.60
C ALA A 436 1.81 -21.31 -1.21
N ASN A 437 2.52 -20.19 -0.98
CA ASN A 437 3.74 -19.83 -1.72
C ASN A 437 5.01 -19.75 -0.87
N GLY A 438 4.97 -20.00 0.44
CA GLY A 438 6.11 -19.77 1.33
C GLY A 438 6.49 -18.29 1.43
N LEU A 439 7.74 -18.03 1.81
CA LEU A 439 8.32 -16.70 1.98
C LEU A 439 9.46 -16.53 0.99
N LYS A 440 9.33 -15.58 0.05
CA LYS A 440 10.40 -15.21 -0.90
C LYS A 440 11.14 -14.00 -0.35
N ILE A 441 12.46 -14.07 -0.32
CA ILE A 441 13.32 -13.09 0.36
C ILE A 441 14.41 -12.65 -0.60
N SER A 442 14.30 -11.41 -1.09
CA SER A 442 15.33 -10.74 -1.88
C SER A 442 16.27 -10.00 -0.93
N SER A 443 17.51 -10.48 -0.80
CA SER A 443 18.50 -9.96 0.16
C SER A 443 19.75 -9.43 -0.54
N GLN A 444 20.09 -8.16 -0.29
CA GLN A 444 21.30 -7.54 -0.83
C GLN A 444 22.60 -8.10 -0.23
N ASN A 445 22.51 -8.85 0.87
CA ASN A 445 23.64 -9.55 1.50
C ASN A 445 23.67 -11.05 1.16
N HIS A 446 22.50 -11.69 1.05
CA HIS A 446 22.38 -13.16 0.98
C HIS A 446 21.81 -13.71 -0.33
N GLY A 447 21.40 -12.84 -1.27
CA GLY A 447 20.78 -13.24 -2.54
C GLY A 447 19.27 -13.50 -2.44
N GLU A 448 18.73 -14.23 -3.42
CA GLU A 448 17.32 -14.63 -3.46
C GLU A 448 17.09 -15.97 -2.73
N HIS A 449 16.16 -16.00 -1.78
CA HIS A 449 15.77 -17.21 -1.04
C HIS A 449 14.27 -17.50 -1.18
N HIS A 450 13.92 -18.78 -1.12
CA HIS A 450 12.53 -19.23 -1.05
C HIS A 450 12.36 -20.22 0.11
N VAL A 451 11.90 -19.72 1.25
CA VAL A 451 11.70 -20.49 2.48
C VAL A 451 10.24 -20.95 2.55
N LYS A 452 9.98 -22.25 2.46
CA LYS A 452 8.65 -22.81 2.77
C LYS A 452 8.64 -23.31 4.23
N PRO A 453 7.84 -22.71 5.14
CA PRO A 453 7.72 -23.21 6.51
C PRO A 453 7.24 -24.66 6.56
N HIS A 454 7.61 -25.38 7.62
CA HIS A 454 7.09 -26.73 7.89
C HIS A 454 5.57 -26.69 8.11
N ARG A 455 5.08 -25.63 8.79
CA ARG A 455 3.65 -25.33 8.96
C ARG A 455 3.42 -23.81 8.92
N VAL A 456 2.26 -23.40 8.43
CA VAL A 456 1.76 -22.02 8.55
C VAL A 456 0.40 -22.08 9.23
N VAL A 457 0.17 -21.19 10.18
CA VAL A 457 -0.96 -21.23 11.12
C VAL A 457 -1.50 -19.80 11.34
N ARG A 458 -2.81 -19.59 11.49
CA ARG A 458 -3.36 -18.24 11.70
C ARG A 458 -3.07 -17.75 13.10
N SER A 459 -3.37 -18.57 14.10
CA SER A 459 -2.82 -18.45 15.45
C SER A 459 -1.89 -19.64 15.68
N ALA A 460 -1.03 -19.61 16.69
CA ALA A 460 -0.35 -20.84 17.07
C ALA A 460 -1.29 -21.87 17.75
N ALA A 461 -2.59 -21.60 17.97
CA ALA A 461 -3.57 -22.60 18.45
C ALA A 461 -3.81 -23.69 17.42
N GLU A 462 -3.91 -23.27 16.17
CA GLU A 462 -3.89 -24.10 14.99
C GLU A 462 -2.56 -24.88 14.83
N ALA A 463 -1.47 -24.48 15.51
CA ALA A 463 -0.24 -25.28 15.57
C ALA A 463 -0.35 -26.44 16.56
N GLY A 464 -0.77 -26.17 17.79
CA GLY A 464 -1.11 -27.21 18.77
C GLY A 464 0.03 -27.87 19.54
N GLN A 465 1.28 -27.75 19.10
CA GLN A 465 2.44 -28.25 19.84
C GLN A 465 3.01 -27.20 20.83
N LYS A 466 3.59 -27.66 21.94
CA LYS A 466 4.51 -26.83 22.77
C LYS A 466 5.82 -26.63 22.00
N PHE A 467 6.35 -25.42 22.00
CA PHE A 467 7.56 -25.07 21.23
C PHE A 467 8.80 -25.00 22.11
N ASP A 468 9.98 -25.21 21.51
CA ASP A 468 11.26 -25.07 22.22
C ASP A 468 11.70 -23.59 22.23
N TYR A 469 11.35 -22.86 21.15
CA TYR A 469 11.55 -21.42 21.01
C TYR A 469 10.32 -20.73 20.41
N ILE A 470 9.93 -19.56 20.93
CA ILE A 470 8.87 -18.70 20.35
C ILE A 470 9.46 -17.31 20.08
N VAL A 471 9.52 -16.91 18.80
CA VAL A 471 10.20 -15.69 18.35
C VAL A 471 9.20 -14.57 18.12
N CYS A 472 9.12 -13.63 19.05
CA CYS A 472 8.29 -12.43 18.98
C CYS A 472 8.99 -11.34 18.15
N ALA A 473 8.81 -11.39 16.82
CA ALA A 473 9.29 -10.37 15.87
C ALA A 473 8.20 -9.43 15.32
N HIS A 474 7.03 -9.37 15.99
CA HIS A 474 5.93 -8.48 15.63
C HIS A 474 6.14 -7.08 16.25
N LYS A 475 5.47 -6.05 15.72
CA LYS A 475 5.54 -4.71 16.32
C LYS A 475 4.92 -4.69 17.72
N ALA A 476 5.60 -4.07 18.67
CA ALA A 476 5.10 -3.88 20.03
C ALA A 476 4.10 -2.72 20.12
N ILE A 477 2.93 -2.88 19.50
CA ILE A 477 1.83 -1.88 19.47
C ILE A 477 0.83 -2.04 20.63
N ASN A 478 0.73 -3.24 21.20
CA ASN A 478 -0.05 -3.54 22.41
C ASN A 478 0.66 -4.69 23.16
N GLN A 479 1.78 -4.36 23.80
CA GLN A 479 2.69 -5.36 24.35
C GLN A 479 2.07 -6.20 25.48
N ALA A 480 1.11 -5.64 26.22
CA ALA A 480 0.39 -6.37 27.27
C ALA A 480 -0.50 -7.51 26.74
N ALA A 481 -0.91 -7.45 25.46
CA ALA A 481 -1.69 -8.53 24.83
C ALA A 481 -0.84 -9.73 24.40
N ALA A 482 0.44 -9.52 24.09
CA ALA A 482 1.32 -10.52 23.47
C ALA A 482 1.60 -11.79 24.32
N PRO A 483 1.73 -11.74 25.67
CA PRO A 483 1.95 -12.95 26.47
C PRO A 483 0.72 -13.89 26.55
N PRO A 484 -0.51 -13.42 26.85
CA PRO A 484 -1.72 -14.24 26.68
C PRO A 484 -1.87 -14.80 25.27
N GLU A 485 -1.52 -13.99 24.27
CA GLU A 485 -1.50 -14.35 22.86
C GLU A 485 -0.56 -15.56 22.56
N ILE A 486 0.60 -15.68 23.22
CA ILE A 486 1.47 -16.88 23.10
C ILE A 486 1.29 -17.92 24.22
N ALA A 487 0.25 -17.81 25.06
CA ALA A 487 0.10 -18.55 26.32
C ALA A 487 0.32 -20.06 26.22
N ALA A 488 -0.57 -20.77 25.54
CA ALA A 488 -0.59 -22.24 25.66
C ALA A 488 0.55 -22.94 24.87
N GLY A 489 1.38 -22.22 24.11
CA GLY A 489 2.57 -22.75 23.43
C GLY A 489 3.84 -22.73 24.26
N VAL A 490 3.88 -21.82 25.23
CA VAL A 490 4.89 -21.81 26.27
C VAL A 490 4.61 -22.97 27.21
N ASP A 491 5.56 -23.88 27.28
CA ASP A 491 5.85 -24.69 28.45
C ASP A 491 6.94 -23.91 29.18
N GLN A 492 6.69 -23.34 30.36
CA GLN A 492 7.65 -22.40 30.95
C GLN A 492 8.99 -23.07 31.31
N ASP A 493 8.97 -24.37 31.56
CA ASP A 493 10.17 -25.11 31.94
C ASP A 493 10.91 -25.66 30.71
N ARG A 494 10.28 -25.71 29.52
CA ARG A 494 10.91 -26.12 28.25
C ARG A 494 11.16 -25.00 27.23
N THR A 495 10.20 -24.09 27.05
CA THR A 495 10.18 -23.05 26.02
C THR A 495 11.04 -21.84 26.37
N THR A 496 11.75 -21.34 25.37
CA THR A 496 12.45 -20.05 25.39
C THR A 496 11.67 -19.02 24.59
N ILE A 497 11.35 -17.88 25.20
CA ILE A 497 10.69 -16.75 24.52
C ILE A 497 11.81 -15.83 24.00
N VAL A 498 11.77 -15.44 22.71
CA VAL A 498 12.80 -14.61 22.07
C VAL A 498 12.17 -13.31 21.56
N ILE A 499 12.59 -12.17 22.09
CA ILE A 499 11.93 -10.87 21.86
C ILE A 499 12.76 -10.00 20.92
N ILE A 500 12.35 -9.93 19.64
CA ILE A 500 13.03 -9.19 18.57
C ILE A 500 12.18 -7.97 18.15
N GLN A 501 11.82 -7.15 19.14
CA GLN A 501 10.91 -6.01 19.02
C GLN A 501 11.64 -4.68 19.27
N ASN A 502 11.13 -3.57 18.72
CA ASN A 502 11.64 -2.23 19.05
C ASN A 502 11.17 -1.81 20.45
N GLY A 503 11.90 -0.90 21.09
CA GLY A 503 11.53 -0.35 22.40
C GLY A 503 12.21 -1.03 23.59
N VAL A 504 11.85 -0.55 24.78
CA VAL A 504 12.29 -0.99 26.11
C VAL A 504 11.08 -1.41 26.93
N GLY A 505 11.27 -2.30 27.91
CA GLY A 505 10.14 -2.86 28.68
C GLY A 505 9.27 -3.83 27.87
N ASN A 506 9.78 -4.36 26.75
CA ASN A 506 9.07 -5.38 25.97
C ASN A 506 8.92 -6.68 26.76
N GLU A 507 9.87 -6.93 27.65
CA GLU A 507 10.05 -8.19 28.37
C GLU A 507 9.23 -8.28 29.67
N GLU A 508 8.87 -7.15 30.29
CA GLU A 508 8.12 -7.15 31.57
C GLU A 508 6.79 -7.90 31.49
N PRO A 509 5.93 -7.71 30.46
CA PRO A 509 4.67 -8.47 30.36
C PRO A 509 4.90 -9.97 30.18
N PHE A 510 5.95 -10.38 29.46
CA PHE A 510 6.29 -11.79 29.30
C PHE A 510 6.83 -12.38 30.61
N ARG A 511 7.66 -11.67 31.37
CA ARG A 511 8.15 -12.11 32.69
C ARG A 511 7.02 -12.18 33.72
N GLN A 512 6.06 -11.26 33.69
CA GLN A 512 4.89 -11.27 34.56
C GLN A 512 3.95 -12.46 34.27
N TYR A 513 3.76 -12.80 32.99
CA TYR A 513 2.85 -13.89 32.59
C TYR A 513 3.53 -15.27 32.59
N PHE A 514 4.86 -15.32 32.36
CA PHE A 514 5.68 -16.53 32.33
C PHE A 514 6.88 -16.43 33.31
N PRO A 515 6.64 -16.47 34.63
CA PRO A 515 7.69 -16.26 35.63
C PRO A 515 8.90 -17.22 35.51
N SER A 516 8.72 -18.51 35.21
CA SER A 516 9.86 -19.46 35.13
C SER A 516 10.51 -19.56 33.74
N ALA A 517 9.93 -18.96 32.70
CA ALA A 517 10.42 -19.10 31.32
C ALA A 517 11.76 -18.40 31.07
N THR A 518 12.59 -19.00 30.22
CA THR A 518 13.77 -18.33 29.67
C THR A 518 13.32 -17.25 28.71
N ILE A 519 13.81 -16.02 28.89
CA ILE A 519 13.52 -14.90 27.99
C ILE A 519 14.83 -14.41 27.39
N LEU A 520 15.02 -14.69 26.11
CA LEU A 520 16.04 -14.04 25.29
C LEU A 520 15.47 -12.73 24.73
N SER A 521 16.31 -11.72 24.63
CA SER A 521 15.96 -10.41 24.13
C SER A 521 16.98 -10.01 23.06
N ALA A 522 16.52 -9.31 22.03
CA ALA A 522 17.35 -8.92 20.90
C ALA A 522 17.07 -7.51 20.40
N VAL A 523 18.13 -6.90 19.87
CA VAL A 523 18.16 -5.59 19.23
C VAL A 523 18.70 -5.76 17.80
N THR A 524 17.89 -5.43 16.80
CA THR A 524 18.24 -5.59 15.38
C THR A 524 18.34 -4.25 14.65
N TRP A 525 19.41 -4.07 13.88
CA TRP A 525 19.66 -2.94 12.98
C TRP A 525 19.48 -3.39 11.52
N CYS A 526 18.26 -3.82 11.20
CA CYS A 526 17.94 -4.53 9.97
C CYS A 526 17.07 -3.69 9.02
N GLY A 527 17.51 -3.55 7.76
CA GLY A 527 16.80 -2.80 6.73
C GLY A 527 15.84 -3.65 5.90
N VAL A 528 14.74 -4.13 6.51
CA VAL A 528 13.72 -4.98 5.88
C VAL A 528 12.44 -4.21 5.52
N ARG A 529 11.86 -4.53 4.36
CA ARG A 529 10.50 -4.16 3.93
C ARG A 529 9.73 -5.38 3.44
N GLN A 530 8.42 -5.44 3.72
CA GLN A 530 7.49 -6.40 3.12
C GLN A 530 6.58 -5.63 2.15
N PRO A 531 6.90 -5.57 0.84
CA PRO A 531 6.08 -4.82 -0.13
C PRO A 531 4.70 -5.45 -0.36
N GLN A 532 4.58 -6.78 -0.21
CA GLN A 532 3.32 -7.52 -0.31
C GLN A 532 3.41 -8.82 0.52
N PRO A 533 2.28 -9.45 0.90
CA PRO A 533 2.28 -10.69 1.66
C PRO A 533 3.18 -11.78 1.06
N GLY A 534 3.96 -12.45 1.91
CA GLY A 534 4.91 -13.50 1.53
C GLY A 534 6.17 -13.06 0.78
N ILE A 535 6.31 -11.77 0.43
CA ILE A 535 7.51 -11.23 -0.25
C ILE A 535 8.25 -10.28 0.70
N ILE A 536 9.56 -10.49 0.85
CA ILE A 536 10.43 -9.71 1.73
C ILE A 536 11.60 -9.15 0.90
N THR A 537 11.96 -7.89 1.16
CA THR A 537 13.14 -7.24 0.60
C THR A 537 14.03 -6.79 1.75
N HIS A 538 15.31 -7.16 1.71
CA HIS A 538 16.32 -6.89 2.72
C HIS A 538 17.49 -6.13 2.08
N THR A 539 17.77 -4.93 2.61
CA THR A 539 18.91 -4.10 2.20
C THR A 539 20.19 -4.53 2.90
N LYS A 540 21.33 -3.90 2.58
CA LYS A 540 22.64 -4.25 3.17
C LYS A 540 22.77 -4.08 4.70
N SER A 541 21.85 -3.36 5.36
CA SER A 541 21.91 -3.15 6.82
C SER A 541 21.49 -4.41 7.56
N GLU A 542 22.45 -5.13 8.15
CA GLU A 542 22.23 -6.22 9.11
C GLU A 542 23.20 -6.14 10.29
N ASN A 543 22.65 -6.27 11.51
CA ASN A 543 23.38 -6.51 12.76
C ASN A 543 22.34 -6.86 13.85
N MET A 544 22.63 -7.84 14.70
CA MET A 544 21.82 -8.18 15.88
C MET A 544 22.68 -8.21 17.15
N GLN A 545 22.19 -7.62 18.24
CA GLN A 545 22.67 -7.91 19.60
C GLN A 545 21.65 -8.81 20.31
N LEU A 546 22.11 -9.86 20.98
CA LEU A 546 21.30 -10.90 21.62
C LEU A 546 21.78 -11.11 23.07
N GLY A 547 20.86 -11.25 24.03
CA GLY A 547 21.22 -11.62 25.40
C GLY A 547 20.03 -12.05 26.23
N LEU A 548 20.29 -12.44 27.48
CA LEU A 548 19.25 -12.83 28.44
C LEU A 548 18.55 -11.60 29.03
N PHE A 549 17.22 -11.66 29.16
CA PHE A 549 16.49 -10.78 30.05
C PHE A 549 16.55 -11.36 31.48
N PRO A 550 17.09 -10.64 32.47
CA PRO A 550 17.38 -11.19 33.80
C PRO A 550 16.21 -11.92 34.46
N ASN A 551 16.53 -13.01 35.14
CA ASN A 551 15.63 -13.70 36.05
C ASN A 551 16.38 -14.17 37.30
N PRO A 552 16.29 -13.47 38.44
CA PRO A 552 16.94 -13.86 39.69
C PRO A 552 16.52 -15.23 40.25
N SER A 553 15.46 -15.86 39.72
CA SER A 553 14.98 -17.17 40.15
C SER A 553 15.25 -18.31 39.15
N ALA A 554 16.07 -18.11 38.11
CA ALA A 554 16.36 -19.12 37.10
C ALA A 554 17.74 -19.81 37.31
N ASP A 555 17.86 -21.06 36.86
CA ASP A 555 19.16 -21.74 36.70
C ASP A 555 19.99 -21.03 35.62
N GLU A 556 21.01 -20.27 36.04
CA GLU A 556 21.95 -19.59 35.13
C GLU A 556 22.55 -20.53 34.08
N ALA A 557 22.78 -21.80 34.42
CA ALA A 557 23.31 -22.77 33.48
C ALA A 557 22.24 -23.19 32.43
N ARG A 558 20.96 -23.25 32.79
CA ARG A 558 19.83 -23.47 31.86
C ARG A 558 19.65 -22.29 30.93
N GLU A 559 19.63 -21.09 31.49
CA GLU A 559 19.51 -19.83 30.72
C GLU A 559 20.67 -19.70 29.72
N THR A 560 21.91 -19.95 30.16
CA THR A 560 23.12 -19.91 29.32
C THR A 560 23.13 -20.98 28.23
N ARG A 561 22.72 -22.23 28.55
CA ARG A 561 22.56 -23.29 27.53
C ARG A 561 21.60 -22.85 26.42
N ARG A 562 20.44 -22.30 26.76
CA ARG A 562 19.41 -21.83 25.82
C ARG A 562 19.84 -20.62 24.99
N LEU A 563 20.58 -19.68 25.59
CA LEU A 563 21.19 -18.57 24.85
C LEU A 563 22.19 -19.07 23.80
N ASN A 564 23.10 -19.97 24.19
CA ASN A 564 24.13 -20.52 23.29
C ASN A 564 23.52 -21.41 22.20
N GLU A 565 22.49 -22.19 22.54
CA GLU A 565 21.73 -22.99 21.58
C GLU A 565 21.01 -22.09 20.56
N PHE A 566 20.32 -21.03 20.99
CA PHE A 566 19.72 -20.08 20.04
C PHE A 566 20.75 -19.38 19.15
N ALA A 567 21.88 -18.96 19.72
CA ALA A 567 23.01 -18.41 18.99
C ALA A 567 23.61 -19.40 17.96
N SER A 568 23.56 -20.70 18.23
CA SER A 568 24.05 -21.72 17.29
C SER A 568 23.23 -21.76 16.00
N PHE A 569 21.91 -21.55 16.07
CA PHE A 569 21.05 -21.51 14.88
C PHE A 569 21.28 -20.24 14.05
N LEU A 570 21.44 -19.09 14.70
CA LEU A 570 21.86 -17.84 14.05
C LEU A 570 23.23 -17.99 13.36
N THR A 571 24.16 -18.73 13.99
CA THR A 571 25.50 -19.02 13.44
C THR A 571 25.44 -19.96 12.24
N ALA A 572 24.70 -21.08 12.34
CA ALA A 572 24.47 -22.00 11.21
C ALA A 572 23.80 -21.30 10.03
N GLY A 573 22.92 -20.34 10.33
CA GLY A 573 22.30 -19.43 9.40
C GLY A 573 23.07 -18.18 9.03
N LYS A 574 24.34 -18.05 9.43
CA LYS A 574 25.26 -16.93 9.12
C LYS A 574 24.66 -15.52 9.32
N THR A 575 23.73 -15.36 10.27
CA THR A 575 23.28 -14.05 10.74
C THR A 575 24.48 -13.28 11.30
N VAL A 576 24.60 -11.98 11.00
CA VAL A 576 25.56 -11.11 11.70
C VAL A 576 24.99 -10.72 13.06
N PHE A 577 25.47 -11.39 14.13
CA PHE A 577 25.03 -11.11 15.50
C PHE A 577 26.18 -11.12 16.52
N GLN A 578 25.92 -10.56 17.69
CA GLN A 578 26.78 -10.58 18.87
C GLN A 578 25.96 -10.98 20.11
N VAL A 579 26.48 -11.92 20.90
CA VAL A 579 25.97 -12.17 22.26
C VAL A 579 26.52 -11.10 23.21
N VAL A 580 25.64 -10.45 23.98
CA VAL A 580 25.97 -9.37 24.92
C VAL A 580 25.58 -9.72 26.35
N PRO A 581 26.39 -9.37 27.37
CA PRO A 581 26.16 -9.79 28.76
C PRO A 581 24.99 -9.08 29.44
N ASN A 582 24.64 -7.86 29.00
CA ASN A 582 23.46 -7.13 29.48
C ASN A 582 22.74 -6.44 28.32
N ILE A 583 21.81 -7.16 27.70
CA ILE A 583 20.99 -6.70 26.56
C ILE A 583 20.17 -5.42 26.83
N GLN A 584 19.91 -5.08 28.10
CA GLN A 584 19.19 -3.82 28.40
C GLN A 584 20.00 -2.60 27.98
N VAL A 585 21.33 -2.65 28.06
CA VAL A 585 22.21 -1.58 27.54
C VAL A 585 21.88 -1.30 26.08
N GLN A 586 21.92 -2.32 25.22
CA GLN A 586 21.66 -2.17 23.79
C GLN A 586 20.20 -1.79 23.49
N ARG A 587 19.23 -2.24 24.31
CA ARG A 587 17.84 -1.78 24.18
C ARG A 587 17.71 -0.29 24.43
N TRP A 588 18.26 0.22 25.53
CA TRP A 588 18.21 1.63 25.86
C TRP A 588 19.02 2.46 24.88
N GLU A 589 20.22 2.03 24.46
CA GLU A 589 21.00 2.68 23.39
C GLU A 589 20.18 2.86 22.09
N LYS A 590 19.43 1.82 21.69
CA LYS A 590 18.55 1.87 20.52
C LYS A 590 17.29 2.73 20.76
N VAL A 591 16.80 2.82 22.00
CA VAL A 591 15.65 3.66 22.33
C VAL A 591 16.01 5.14 22.41
N VAL A 592 17.23 5.51 22.81
CA VAL A 592 17.74 6.88 22.66
C VAL A 592 17.70 7.31 21.18
N TRP A 593 18.16 6.45 20.26
CA TRP A 593 18.04 6.66 18.81
C TRP A 593 16.58 6.75 18.35
N ASN A 594 15.73 5.80 18.75
CA ASN A 594 14.33 5.76 18.33
C ASN A 594 13.53 6.96 18.87
N ALA A 595 13.67 7.32 20.14
CA ALA A 595 12.90 8.38 20.77
C ALA A 595 13.11 9.73 20.08
N ALA A 596 14.35 10.03 19.67
CA ALA A 596 14.67 11.16 18.81
C ALA A 596 14.13 10.94 17.38
N TRP A 597 14.79 10.08 16.58
CA TRP A 597 14.58 10.08 15.13
C TRP A 597 13.22 9.53 14.71
N ASN A 598 12.62 8.61 15.46
CA ASN A 598 11.29 8.09 15.14
C ASN A 598 10.20 9.10 15.50
N SER A 599 10.34 9.91 16.55
CA SER A 599 9.34 10.94 16.86
C SER A 599 9.44 12.12 15.89
N LEU A 600 10.64 12.68 15.74
CA LEU A 600 10.89 13.92 15.00
C LEU A 600 10.53 13.77 13.52
N THR A 601 11.04 12.74 12.83
CA THR A 601 10.73 12.51 11.40
C THR A 601 9.26 12.14 11.15
N THR A 602 8.55 11.62 12.15
CA THR A 602 7.10 11.33 12.04
C THR A 602 6.25 12.59 12.21
N LEU A 603 6.62 13.47 13.15
CA LEU A 603 5.87 14.70 13.43
C LEU A 603 6.08 15.77 12.35
N THR A 604 7.28 15.88 11.79
CA THR A 604 7.61 16.92 10.80
C THR A 604 7.48 16.46 9.35
N LEU A 605 7.44 15.15 9.11
CA LEU A 605 7.57 14.53 7.77
C LEU A 605 8.86 14.94 7.02
N MET A 606 9.87 15.41 7.76
CA MET A 606 11.23 15.60 7.27
C MET A 606 12.05 14.32 7.45
N ASP A 607 13.13 14.19 6.70
CA ASP A 607 14.23 13.26 7.01
C ASP A 607 15.11 13.81 8.14
N THR A 608 16.08 13.01 8.59
CA THR A 608 16.99 13.36 9.69
C THR A 608 17.92 14.55 9.41
N HIS A 609 18.30 14.83 8.16
CA HIS A 609 19.19 15.97 7.85
C HIS A 609 18.38 17.26 7.66
N SER A 610 17.25 17.18 6.96
CA SER A 610 16.31 18.29 6.79
C SER A 610 15.75 18.77 8.14
N TRP A 611 15.54 17.87 9.10
CA TRP A 611 15.25 18.25 10.48
C TRP A 611 16.42 18.99 11.16
N LEU A 612 17.64 18.42 11.16
CA LEU A 612 18.81 19.03 11.81
C LEU A 612 19.26 20.37 11.20
N SER A 613 18.69 20.75 10.05
CA SER A 613 18.93 22.03 9.37
C SER A 613 17.69 22.94 9.34
N SER A 614 16.56 22.56 9.94
CA SER A 614 15.32 23.37 9.87
C SER A 614 15.33 24.62 10.77
N SER A 615 16.12 24.60 11.84
CA SER A 615 16.29 25.71 12.79
C SER A 615 17.53 25.51 13.67
N GLU A 616 18.00 26.58 14.32
CA GLU A 616 19.08 26.52 15.32
C GLU A 616 18.70 25.64 16.53
N ASP A 617 17.43 25.62 16.93
CA ASP A 617 16.90 24.78 18.03
C ASP A 617 16.78 23.29 17.69
N SER A 618 16.82 22.89 16.42
CA SER A 618 16.58 21.50 15.99
C SER A 618 17.53 20.50 16.63
N THR A 619 18.83 20.83 16.64
CA THR A 619 19.89 20.01 17.26
C THR A 619 19.83 20.04 18.80
N PRO A 620 19.72 21.20 19.48
CA PRO A 620 19.41 21.28 20.91
C PRO A 620 18.22 20.42 21.34
N LEU A 621 17.07 20.53 20.67
CA LEU A 621 15.87 19.73 20.99
C LEU A 621 16.12 18.22 20.83
N THR A 622 16.82 17.84 19.76
CA THR A 622 17.25 16.44 19.53
C THR A 622 18.11 15.92 20.68
N ARG A 623 19.06 16.73 21.16
CA ARG A 623 19.94 16.40 22.30
C ARG A 623 19.16 16.32 23.62
N THR A 624 18.17 17.17 23.85
CA THR A 624 17.28 17.10 25.03
C THR A 624 16.48 15.80 25.05
N ILE A 625 15.88 15.41 23.92
CA ILE A 625 15.13 14.15 23.78
C ILE A 625 16.01 12.93 24.10
N MET A 626 17.24 12.91 23.59
CA MET A 626 18.18 11.84 23.90
C MET A 626 18.61 11.86 25.38
N THR A 627 18.86 13.04 25.95
CA THR A 627 19.23 13.22 27.37
C THR A 627 18.14 12.71 28.32
N GLU A 628 16.87 13.06 28.09
CA GLU A 628 15.75 12.61 28.94
C GLU A 628 15.65 11.07 28.98
N VAL A 629 15.81 10.40 27.83
CA VAL A 629 15.82 8.92 27.79
C VAL A 629 17.05 8.33 28.50
N ILE A 630 18.22 8.95 28.38
CA ILE A 630 19.43 8.51 29.09
C ILE A 630 19.29 8.68 30.60
N ASN A 631 18.67 9.77 31.07
CA ASN A 631 18.39 9.99 32.49
C ASN A 631 17.52 8.86 33.07
N VAL A 632 16.46 8.47 32.37
CA VAL A 632 15.58 7.35 32.78
C VAL A 632 16.34 6.02 32.80
N ALA A 633 17.14 5.72 31.78
CA ALA A 633 17.93 4.49 31.72
C ALA A 633 18.91 4.39 32.90
N LYS A 634 19.61 5.48 33.22
CA LYS A 634 20.62 5.52 34.29
C LYS A 634 20.00 5.46 35.69
N ALA A 635 18.79 5.98 35.87
CA ALA A 635 18.01 5.83 37.11
C ALA A 635 17.33 4.45 37.24
N LEU A 636 17.46 3.59 36.23
CA LEU A 636 17.13 2.15 36.25
C LEU A 636 18.41 1.29 36.27
N ASP A 637 19.53 1.85 36.73
CA ASP A 637 20.86 1.23 36.81
C ASP A 637 21.40 0.67 35.47
N VAL A 638 20.89 1.14 34.32
CA VAL A 638 21.39 0.73 32.99
C VAL A 638 22.63 1.56 32.65
N PRO A 639 23.82 0.94 32.48
CA PRO A 639 25.08 1.67 32.31
C PRO A 639 25.25 2.19 30.87
N ILE A 640 24.64 3.35 30.58
CA ILE A 640 24.86 4.11 29.33
C ILE A 640 25.41 5.51 29.59
N GLY A 641 26.24 5.99 28.67
CA GLY A 641 26.90 7.30 28.72
C GLY A 641 26.20 8.38 27.89
N TYR A 642 26.47 9.66 28.21
CA TYR A 642 25.93 10.80 27.45
C TYR A 642 26.65 11.02 26.11
N ASP A 643 27.86 10.48 25.95
CA ASP A 643 28.61 10.42 24.68
C ASP A 643 27.88 9.64 23.58
N LEU A 644 26.88 8.83 23.95
CA LEU A 644 25.94 8.23 23.02
C LEU A 644 25.17 9.26 22.18
N ILE A 645 24.91 10.45 22.72
CA ILE A 645 24.18 11.53 22.03
C ILE A 645 24.99 11.99 20.81
N ASP A 646 26.28 12.29 21.00
CA ASP A 646 27.19 12.69 19.93
C ASP A 646 27.35 11.56 18.92
N LYS A 647 27.63 10.33 19.39
CA LYS A 647 27.72 9.13 18.55
C LYS A 647 26.49 8.92 17.66
N HIS A 648 25.28 9.17 18.16
CA HIS A 648 24.04 9.03 17.38
C HIS A 648 23.83 10.17 16.38
N ILE A 649 24.24 11.40 16.69
CA ILE A 649 24.16 12.54 15.78
C ILE A 649 25.22 12.41 14.67
N ASP A 650 26.47 12.13 15.02
CA ASP A 650 27.57 11.91 14.07
C ASP A 650 27.28 10.72 13.13
N LYS A 651 26.68 9.65 13.67
CA LYS A 651 26.20 8.51 12.87
C LYS A 651 25.08 8.89 11.90
N ILE A 652 24.21 9.84 12.24
CA ILE A 652 23.22 10.38 11.30
C ILE A 652 23.88 11.24 10.23
N LEU A 653 24.79 12.15 10.61
CA LEU A 653 25.44 13.08 9.68
C LEU A 653 26.40 12.37 8.70
N SER A 654 26.96 11.23 9.09
CA SER A 654 27.83 10.39 8.25
C SER A 654 27.09 9.40 7.34
N MET A 655 25.75 9.33 7.40
CA MET A 655 24.93 8.54 6.47
C MET A 655 24.02 9.42 5.60
N ALA A 656 23.48 8.85 4.52
CA ALA A 656 22.46 9.52 3.72
C ALA A 656 21.22 9.87 4.58
N PRO A 657 20.47 10.95 4.26
CA PRO A 657 19.29 11.32 5.03
C PRO A 657 18.23 10.22 5.04
N ILE A 658 17.64 9.94 6.21
CA ILE A 658 16.65 8.87 6.37
C ILE A 658 15.32 9.35 6.99
N GLY A 659 14.22 8.73 6.54
CA GLY A 659 12.98 8.68 7.30
C GLY A 659 12.95 7.48 8.24
N SER A 660 12.28 7.59 9.38
CA SER A 660 12.22 6.50 10.37
C SER A 660 11.24 5.37 10.01
N SER A 661 11.33 4.27 10.76
CA SER A 661 10.34 3.18 10.71
C SER A 661 8.95 3.63 11.19
N MET A 662 8.87 4.48 12.21
CA MET A 662 7.61 5.07 12.69
C MET A 662 6.99 6.03 11.67
N ARG A 663 7.82 6.84 10.98
CA ARG A 663 7.37 7.70 9.88
C ARG A 663 6.81 6.85 8.73
N THR A 664 7.54 5.79 8.35
CA THR A 664 7.08 4.84 7.33
C THR A 664 5.72 4.24 7.70
N ASP A 665 5.48 3.97 9.00
CA ASP A 665 4.21 3.47 9.49
C ASP A 665 3.09 4.52 9.44
N TYR A 666 3.36 5.77 9.86
CA TYR A 666 2.45 6.91 9.72
C TYR A 666 2.02 7.12 8.26
N GLU A 667 2.99 7.18 7.33
CA GLU A 667 2.75 7.37 5.89
C GLU A 667 1.95 6.22 5.27
N ASN A 668 2.00 5.03 5.86
CA ASN A 668 1.24 3.85 5.45
C ASN A 668 -0.09 3.67 6.21
N GLY A 669 -0.47 4.59 7.11
CA GLY A 669 -1.68 4.46 7.93
C GLY A 669 -1.67 3.26 8.89
N LYS A 670 -0.48 2.82 9.34
CA LYS A 670 -0.29 1.63 10.18
C LYS A 670 -0.09 2.03 11.65
N PRO A 671 -0.51 1.19 12.63
CA PRO A 671 -0.27 1.46 14.04
C PRO A 671 1.23 1.52 14.32
N MET A 672 1.62 2.56 15.07
CA MET A 672 3.00 2.92 15.41
C MET A 672 3.42 2.38 16.78
N GLU A 673 4.71 2.09 16.95
CA GLU A 673 5.33 1.59 18.20
C GLU A 673 5.51 2.71 19.25
N VAL A 674 4.53 3.59 19.44
CA VAL A 674 4.64 4.82 20.28
C VAL A 674 4.83 4.49 21.76
N ASP A 675 4.04 3.56 22.30
CA ASP A 675 4.04 3.26 23.73
C ASP A 675 5.37 2.66 24.21
N ILE A 676 5.97 1.77 23.42
CA ILE A 676 7.20 1.07 23.79
C ILE A 676 8.49 1.88 23.50
N ILE A 677 8.39 2.96 22.72
CA ILE A 677 9.51 3.85 22.36
C ILE A 677 9.50 5.13 23.22
N LEU A 678 8.33 5.69 23.55
CA LEU A 678 8.20 6.90 24.36
C LEU A 678 7.40 6.67 25.64
N GLY A 679 6.28 5.95 25.57
CA GLY A 679 5.38 5.73 26.72
C GLY A 679 6.03 5.01 27.90
N TYR A 680 6.86 4.00 27.66
CA TYR A 680 7.59 3.29 28.71
C TYR A 680 8.67 4.17 29.37
N PRO A 681 9.58 4.85 28.63
CA PRO A 681 10.47 5.86 29.22
C PRO A 681 9.73 6.96 30.00
N VAL A 682 8.58 7.46 29.51
CA VAL A 682 7.76 8.45 30.21
C VAL A 682 7.17 7.89 31.52
N ARG A 683 6.66 6.64 31.52
CA ARG A 683 6.18 5.98 32.73
C ARG A 683 7.30 5.84 33.77
N LYS A 684 8.46 5.29 33.37
CA LYS A 684 9.61 5.11 34.27
C LYS A 684 10.20 6.45 34.75
N GLY A 685 10.24 7.48 33.91
CA GLY A 685 10.61 8.83 34.32
C GLY A 685 9.71 9.39 35.41
N ARG A 686 8.39 9.24 35.26
CA ARG A 686 7.40 9.65 36.28
C ARG A 686 7.48 8.80 37.56
N GLU A 687 7.66 7.48 37.45
CA GLU A 687 7.85 6.56 38.59
C GLU A 687 9.10 6.94 39.42
N LEU A 688 10.14 7.47 38.77
CA LEU A 688 11.42 7.87 39.37
C LEU A 688 11.53 9.37 39.70
N GLY A 689 10.47 10.16 39.48
CA GLY A 689 10.45 11.60 39.75
C GLY A 689 11.35 12.45 38.85
N LEU A 690 11.72 11.95 37.66
CA LEU A 690 12.59 12.64 36.70
C LEU A 690 11.82 13.63 35.83
N ASP A 691 12.49 14.71 35.43
CA ASP A 691 11.96 15.63 34.43
C ASP A 691 12.12 15.04 33.02
N VAL A 692 10.99 14.70 32.40
CA VAL A 692 10.88 14.03 31.08
C VAL A 692 9.85 14.72 30.18
N LYS A 693 9.66 16.02 30.36
CA LYS A 693 8.61 16.81 29.70
C LYS A 693 8.70 16.79 28.17
N THR A 694 9.89 16.69 27.59
CA THR A 694 10.06 16.70 26.14
C THR A 694 9.55 15.39 25.54
N ILE A 695 10.00 14.24 26.05
CA ILE A 695 9.52 12.93 25.60
C ILE A 695 8.07 12.65 26.01
N GLU A 696 7.59 13.24 27.11
CA GLU A 696 6.17 13.22 27.48
C GLU A 696 5.31 14.00 26.48
N THR A 697 5.73 15.21 26.08
CA THR A 697 5.03 16.01 25.06
C THR A 697 4.96 15.26 23.73
N LEU A 698 6.09 14.67 23.30
CA LEU A 698 6.14 13.84 22.09
C LEU A 698 5.23 12.60 22.20
N PHE A 699 5.22 11.92 23.36
CA PHE A 699 4.36 10.78 23.63
C PHE A 699 2.87 11.14 23.52
N VAL A 700 2.44 12.25 24.10
CA VAL A 700 1.05 12.71 24.05
C VAL A 700 0.63 13.04 22.61
N ILE A 701 1.44 13.80 21.88
CA ILE A 701 1.14 14.19 20.49
C ILE A 701 1.10 12.96 19.57
N LEU A 702 2.11 12.09 19.64
CA LEU A 702 2.16 10.86 18.83
C LEU A 702 1.07 9.86 19.22
N THR A 703 0.65 9.81 20.49
CA THR A 703 -0.50 8.99 20.91
C THR A 703 -1.80 9.52 20.31
N ALA A 704 -2.02 10.84 20.28
CA ALA A 704 -3.18 11.44 19.62
C ALA A 704 -3.17 11.18 18.10
N ILE A 705 -2.02 11.30 17.45
CA ILE A 705 -1.85 10.99 16.02
C ILE A 705 -2.09 9.50 15.73
N ASN A 706 -1.50 8.59 16.52
CA ASN A 706 -1.68 7.15 16.36
C ASN A 706 -3.15 6.75 16.55
N LYS A 707 -3.85 7.34 17.52
CA LYS A 707 -5.31 7.15 17.68
C LYS A 707 -6.09 7.64 16.45
N ARG A 708 -5.77 8.83 15.92
CA ARG A 708 -6.40 9.40 14.71
C ARG A 708 -6.14 8.58 13.44
N LEU A 709 -5.03 7.85 13.37
CA LEU A 709 -4.77 6.91 12.25
C LEU A 709 -5.58 5.62 12.36
N MET A 710 -5.99 5.23 13.57
CA MET A 710 -6.71 3.98 13.86
C MET A 710 -8.24 4.19 14.02
N SER A 711 -8.75 5.38 13.68
CA SER A 711 -10.16 5.79 13.76
C SER A 711 -10.71 6.15 12.38
#